data_AF-A0A6C0DVM3-F1
#
_entry.id   AF-A0A6C0DVM3-F1
#
_cell.length_a   1.000
_cell.length_b   1.000
_cell.length_c   1.000
_cell.angle_alpha   90.00
_cell.angle_beta   90.00
_cell.angle_gamma   90.00
#
_symmetry.space_group_name_H-M   'P 1'
#
loop_
_entity.id
_entity.type
_entity.pdbx_description
1 polymer ?
#
loop_
_entity_poly.entity_id
_entity_poly.type
_entity_poly.pdbx_seq_one_letter_code
_entity_poly.pdbx_strand_id
1 'polypeptide(L)'
;MFRRLAEAFQDSGNSGSNDGSHGQYINSQNKYFNSLPNMILSGTSGLKGFDTATQSVDTMGQGYQQPVVKNPNNIFIQDSSPDLNKMAKQCSASSLDQLIAMKNPNAAIGCGWLYTPPNQGSPYPVVSQGFIGNSAAPLQNYNPPDYKKYFFDLQLAKKQMLLDKCKALKACSDVDSDVFNGTCGYCGDTNQGVPIDTVGQPLYGGDPLGSCSPQSIVISSINCPPPPGSGPGPQPVIDKTCQSINGRLSATCLYDKLLTAGCSDNGSLAIALSGSPDPSDYISNIRNGDAVKIYNRVANPPLNLDVFSQGATTVDVVLQEARQLSGNTKLPSNTATGAAARDLCLQKGAINGYNFCLDLPDTTPPPFDMGCLQQIFRKMGGQPTGTAYPNTNTMPTYNSMGTLSAVKQYINTLIQGMNSTDYTTQRTAMIQFLGISPERLITRAPYQQGVEVIWMLARPGYPNQVSAILKRTIETDIVQFTPGSTGIIPQLASTAPGLSQFVSMIQLFDVRAPSDFTTKFSITIDDGFFVAVNQPPNIATSAFNTLYVDQTGLFANLSIQGPTNYISGSCSNYFAATPNITKLYYSDAGGGGHTFQMTTTACSGSSSFTPPYYSLTLEPRAPFLNFEVLQDGGTFDDTRNPGMFNNLISQGSLEFHNRPEERNSVPGNKGFIRLTNNSSILNLTNIAYQAWGTCTFAFRIQSMPIKDSLFTFWVFNKLCAFYLVPLNGSTAQIRVQTNMTPDNTMYDGPTNFNIQLGTWYYMEVAQRSDGFDVFCDSINNIIKNGNYTTQNTKITNSGPITTTNNYGLSAPGQYSCNVAIGGKAGGLNFANSSFQFDLAWMHFFDYYISTADVIKDCKTSWQFTQFPDSLNTYKTSG
;
A
#
# COMPACT_ATOMS: atom_id res chain seq x y z
N MET A 1 -32.57 -10.89 0.04
CA MET A 1 -33.62 -10.19 0.81
C MET A 1 -34.55 -9.40 -0.11
N PHE A 2 -34.07 -8.38 -0.84
CA PHE A 2 -34.89 -7.56 -1.74
C PHE A 2 -35.57 -8.32 -2.89
N ARG A 3 -34.99 -9.41 -3.38
CA ARG A 3 -35.60 -10.27 -4.41
C ARG A 3 -36.83 -11.04 -3.91
N ARG A 4 -36.77 -11.62 -2.69
CA ARG A 4 -37.91 -12.33 -2.08
C ARG A 4 -38.97 -11.37 -1.54
N LEU A 5 -38.57 -10.20 -1.08
CA LEU A 5 -39.50 -9.10 -0.79
C LEU A 5 -40.22 -8.64 -2.06
N ALA A 6 -39.52 -8.53 -3.20
CA ALA A 6 -40.12 -8.15 -4.48
C ALA A 6 -41.04 -9.24 -5.07
N GLU A 7 -40.69 -10.52 -4.93
CA GLU A 7 -41.54 -11.66 -5.32
C GLU A 7 -42.81 -11.74 -4.44
N ALA A 8 -42.75 -11.37 -3.16
CA ALA A 8 -43.91 -11.31 -2.27
C ALA A 8 -44.90 -10.17 -2.58
N PHE A 9 -44.48 -9.14 -3.33
CA PHE A 9 -45.36 -8.08 -3.81
C PHE A 9 -46.00 -8.39 -5.18
N GLN A 10 -45.74 -9.56 -5.78
CA GLN A 10 -46.42 -10.02 -7.00
C GLN A 10 -47.77 -10.70 -6.74
N ASP A 11 -47.96 -11.36 -5.58
CA ASP A 11 -49.17 -12.16 -5.32
C ASP A 11 -50.37 -11.35 -4.80
N SER A 12 -50.17 -10.08 -4.45
CA SER A 12 -51.28 -9.16 -4.17
C SER A 12 -51.66 -8.40 -5.43
N GLY A 13 -52.26 -9.10 -6.38
CA GLY A 13 -52.82 -8.49 -7.57
C GLY A 13 -53.90 -7.46 -7.24
N ASN A 14 -53.99 -6.41 -8.07
CA ASN A 14 -55.07 -6.31 -9.07
C ASN A 14 -55.27 -4.85 -9.48
N SER A 15 -54.66 -4.39 -10.58
CA SER A 15 -55.26 -3.40 -11.49
C SER A 15 -54.41 -3.24 -12.75
N GLY A 16 -55.02 -3.59 -13.88
CA GLY A 16 -54.42 -3.49 -15.20
C GLY A 16 -54.09 -2.05 -15.57
N SER A 17 -52.80 -1.75 -15.68
CA SER A 17 -52.29 -0.70 -16.56
C SER A 17 -50.86 -1.07 -16.95
N ASN A 18 -50.66 -1.21 -18.27
CA ASN A 18 -49.44 -1.69 -18.92
C ASN A 18 -48.31 -0.63 -18.93
N ASP A 19 -48.19 0.22 -17.91
CA ASP A 19 -47.09 1.18 -17.85
C ASP A 19 -46.75 1.50 -16.39
N GLY A 20 -45.80 0.75 -15.84
CA GLY A 20 -45.39 0.88 -14.45
C GLY A 20 -43.90 0.68 -14.32
N SER A 21 -43.23 1.69 -13.78
CA SER A 21 -41.79 1.85 -13.52
C SER A 21 -41.01 0.61 -13.03
N HIS A 22 -41.69 -0.43 -12.55
CA HIS A 22 -41.09 -1.68 -12.09
C HIS A 22 -40.59 -2.59 -13.23
N GLY A 23 -41.33 -2.70 -14.34
CA GLY A 23 -40.84 -3.43 -15.52
C GLY A 23 -39.61 -2.75 -16.14
N GLN A 24 -39.59 -1.42 -16.12
CA GLN A 24 -38.44 -0.62 -16.51
C GLN A 24 -37.28 -0.73 -15.51
N TYR A 25 -37.56 -0.91 -14.21
CA TYR A 25 -36.53 -1.18 -13.20
C TYR A 25 -35.88 -2.56 -13.40
N ILE A 26 -36.65 -3.62 -13.65
CA ILE A 26 -36.10 -4.95 -13.94
C ILE A 26 -35.33 -4.93 -15.27
N ASN A 27 -35.85 -4.27 -16.30
CA ASN A 27 -35.15 -4.13 -17.57
C ASN A 27 -33.91 -3.25 -17.48
N SER A 28 -33.89 -2.22 -16.62
CA SER A 28 -32.69 -1.39 -16.39
C SER A 28 -31.66 -2.10 -15.52
N GLN A 29 -32.08 -2.92 -14.55
CA GLN A 29 -31.18 -3.81 -13.81
C GLN A 29 -30.60 -4.91 -14.71
N ASN A 30 -31.41 -5.56 -15.54
CA ASN A 30 -30.94 -6.51 -16.54
C ASN A 30 -30.03 -5.85 -17.58
N LYS A 31 -30.35 -4.63 -18.01
CA LYS A 31 -29.50 -3.85 -18.91
C LYS A 31 -28.19 -3.46 -18.22
N TYR A 32 -28.21 -3.03 -16.96
CA TYR A 32 -27.04 -2.66 -16.16
C TYR A 32 -26.13 -3.86 -15.88
N PHE A 33 -26.70 -5.02 -15.52
CA PHE A 33 -25.91 -6.24 -15.27
C PHE A 33 -25.45 -6.95 -16.55
N ASN A 34 -26.17 -6.82 -17.66
CA ASN A 34 -25.74 -7.36 -18.96
C ASN A 34 -24.88 -6.36 -19.78
N SER A 35 -24.86 -5.07 -19.44
CA SER A 35 -24.05 -4.03 -20.11
C SER A 35 -22.72 -3.74 -19.42
N LEU A 36 -22.35 -4.50 -18.39
CA LEU A 36 -21.01 -4.49 -17.81
C LEU A 36 -20.21 -5.66 -18.40
N PRO A 37 -19.59 -5.53 -19.59
CA PRO A 37 -18.63 -6.52 -20.09
C PRO A 37 -17.38 -6.61 -19.20
N ASN A 38 -17.24 -5.73 -18.20
CA ASN A 38 -16.17 -5.74 -17.20
C ASN A 38 -16.75 -5.42 -15.82
N MET A 39 -17.38 -6.40 -15.14
CA MET A 39 -17.24 -6.42 -13.68
C MET A 39 -15.74 -6.49 -13.39
N ILE A 40 -15.22 -5.67 -12.47
CA ILE A 40 -13.84 -5.83 -11.99
C ILE A 40 -13.80 -7.15 -11.24
N LEU A 41 -13.43 -8.20 -11.96
CA LEU A 41 -13.06 -9.49 -11.42
C LEU A 41 -11.76 -9.28 -10.66
N SER A 42 -11.82 -9.40 -9.34
CA SER A 42 -10.59 -9.45 -8.53
C SER A 42 -9.75 -10.62 -9.00
N GLY A 43 -8.47 -10.37 -9.30
CA GLY A 43 -7.50 -11.42 -9.67
C GLY A 43 -7.04 -12.31 -8.51
N THR A 44 -7.64 -12.17 -7.32
CA THR A 44 -7.30 -12.94 -6.13
C THR A 44 -8.37 -13.99 -5.83
N SER A 45 -7.94 -15.14 -5.32
CA SER A 45 -8.84 -16.16 -4.76
C SER A 45 -9.77 -15.54 -3.71
N GLY A 46 -11.02 -16.02 -3.69
CA GLY A 46 -12.06 -15.51 -2.79
C GLY A 46 -11.62 -15.46 -1.33
N LEU A 47 -12.07 -14.43 -0.60
CA LEU A 47 -11.79 -14.25 0.82
C LEU A 47 -12.28 -15.46 1.61
N LYS A 48 -11.38 -16.13 2.36
CA LYS A 48 -11.75 -17.21 3.28
C LYS A 48 -12.78 -16.69 4.29
N GLY A 49 -13.93 -17.35 4.37
CA GLY A 49 -15.02 -17.00 5.29
C GLY A 49 -16.01 -15.95 4.77
N PHE A 50 -15.95 -15.59 3.47
CA PHE A 50 -16.94 -14.66 2.87
C PHE A 50 -18.37 -15.19 2.94
N ASP A 51 -18.56 -16.50 2.77
CA ASP A 51 -19.82 -17.20 3.03
C ASP A 51 -20.34 -17.03 4.47
N THR A 52 -19.45 -16.92 5.44
CA THR A 52 -19.75 -16.75 6.86
C THR A 52 -20.02 -15.28 7.19
N ALA A 53 -19.26 -14.37 6.58
CA ALA A 53 -19.45 -12.92 6.73
C ALA A 53 -20.74 -12.39 6.07
N THR A 54 -21.28 -13.12 5.09
CA THR A 54 -22.53 -12.77 4.40
C THR A 54 -23.77 -13.48 4.96
N GLN A 55 -23.61 -14.31 6.00
CA GLN A 55 -24.73 -14.91 6.72
C GLN A 55 -25.41 -13.86 7.59
N SER A 56 -26.69 -13.58 7.31
CA SER A 56 -27.54 -12.79 8.20
C SER A 56 -28.19 -13.70 9.25
N VAL A 57 -28.38 -13.19 10.47
CA VAL A 57 -29.19 -13.88 11.49
C VAL A 57 -30.64 -14.02 11.03
N ASP A 58 -31.24 -15.15 11.34
CA ASP A 58 -32.66 -15.40 11.08
C ASP A 58 -33.53 -14.41 11.87
N THR A 59 -34.64 -13.96 11.28
CA THR A 59 -35.55 -12.96 11.84
C THR A 59 -36.20 -13.37 13.16
N MET A 60 -36.08 -14.65 13.55
CA MET A 60 -36.51 -15.18 14.85
C MET A 60 -35.35 -15.48 15.82
N GLY A 61 -34.10 -15.15 15.48
CA GLY A 61 -32.94 -15.26 16.37
C GLY A 61 -32.47 -16.69 16.71
N GLN A 62 -32.96 -17.71 15.99
CA GLN A 62 -32.68 -19.12 16.28
C GLN A 62 -31.50 -19.71 15.46
N GLY A 63 -30.83 -18.91 14.63
CA GLY A 63 -29.68 -19.34 13.82
C GLY A 63 -29.34 -18.39 12.68
N TYR A 64 -28.44 -18.82 11.78
CA TYR A 64 -28.05 -18.08 10.57
C TYR A 64 -28.92 -18.47 9.36
N GLN A 65 -29.35 -17.49 8.58
CA GLN A 65 -30.01 -17.74 7.29
C GLN A 65 -29.00 -18.16 6.21
N GLN A 66 -29.41 -19.10 5.37
CA GLN A 66 -28.66 -19.51 4.18
C GLN A 66 -28.44 -18.28 3.26
N PRO A 67 -27.21 -18.04 2.79
CA PRO A 67 -26.89 -16.90 1.91
C PRO A 67 -27.80 -16.85 0.67
N VAL A 68 -28.19 -15.64 0.25
CA VAL A 68 -29.09 -15.41 -0.91
C VAL A 68 -28.48 -15.93 -2.22
N VAL A 69 -27.15 -15.98 -2.29
CA VAL A 69 -26.40 -16.60 -3.38
C VAL A 69 -26.08 -18.02 -2.97
N LYS A 70 -26.54 -19.02 -3.74
CA LYS A 70 -26.39 -20.45 -3.42
C LYS A 70 -24.93 -20.89 -3.21
N ASN A 71 -23.97 -20.10 -3.73
CA ASN A 71 -22.52 -20.25 -3.56
C ASN A 71 -21.83 -18.86 -3.57
N PRO A 72 -21.80 -18.10 -2.46
CA PRO A 72 -21.26 -16.73 -2.42
C PRO A 72 -19.78 -16.66 -2.80
N ASN A 73 -19.05 -17.73 -2.52
CA ASN A 73 -17.64 -17.88 -2.84
C ASN A 73 -17.37 -17.95 -4.36
N ASN A 74 -18.40 -18.21 -5.19
CA ASN A 74 -18.27 -18.35 -6.64
C ASN A 74 -18.43 -17.03 -7.42
N ILE A 75 -18.66 -15.91 -6.73
CA ILE A 75 -18.67 -14.57 -7.34
C ILE A 75 -17.24 -14.18 -7.81
N PHE A 76 -16.23 -14.81 -7.23
CA PHE A 76 -14.85 -14.77 -7.68
C PHE A 76 -14.63 -15.92 -8.68
N ILE A 77 -14.56 -15.61 -9.97
CA ILE A 77 -14.30 -16.59 -11.02
C ILE A 77 -12.87 -17.15 -10.88
N GLN A 78 -12.73 -18.48 -10.84
CA GLN A 78 -11.47 -19.21 -11.03
C GLN A 78 -11.25 -19.59 -12.51
N ASP A 79 -11.55 -18.72 -13.47
CA ASP A 79 -11.31 -19.05 -14.87
C ASP A 79 -9.87 -18.74 -15.24
N SER A 80 -9.14 -19.82 -15.49
CA SER A 80 -7.92 -19.80 -16.27
C SER A 80 -8.18 -19.31 -17.69
N SER A 81 -7.26 -18.48 -18.22
CA SER A 81 -7.30 -17.99 -19.61
C SER A 81 -7.60 -19.11 -20.62
N PRO A 82 -8.42 -18.86 -21.67
CA PRO A 82 -8.67 -19.83 -22.75
C PRO A 82 -7.38 -20.42 -23.36
N ASP A 83 -6.32 -19.60 -23.45
CA ASP A 83 -5.02 -20.03 -23.96
C ASP A 83 -4.31 -20.99 -23.00
N LEU A 84 -4.38 -20.71 -21.70
CA LEU A 84 -3.84 -21.59 -20.67
C LEU A 84 -4.63 -22.90 -20.62
N ASN A 85 -5.95 -22.87 -20.86
CA ASN A 85 -6.77 -24.09 -20.92
C ASN A 85 -6.43 -24.96 -22.13
N LYS A 86 -6.16 -24.34 -23.29
CA LYS A 86 -5.68 -25.05 -24.48
C LYS A 86 -4.31 -25.67 -24.23
N MET A 87 -3.41 -24.92 -23.59
CA MET A 87 -2.07 -25.39 -23.24
C MET A 87 -2.10 -26.50 -22.18
N ALA A 88 -2.95 -26.39 -21.15
CA ALA A 88 -3.13 -27.42 -20.13
C ALA A 88 -3.63 -28.73 -20.73
N LYS A 89 -4.62 -28.67 -21.63
CA LYS A 89 -5.11 -29.83 -22.39
C LYS A 89 -3.99 -30.45 -23.24
N GLN A 90 -3.21 -29.63 -23.90
CA GLN A 90 -2.06 -30.07 -24.69
C GLN A 90 -0.99 -30.73 -23.82
N CYS A 91 -0.62 -30.13 -22.68
CA CYS A 91 0.32 -30.72 -21.73
C CYS A 91 -0.15 -32.10 -21.24
N SER A 92 -1.44 -32.24 -20.89
CA SER A 92 -1.97 -33.51 -20.40
C SER A 92 -2.11 -34.61 -21.45
N ALA A 93 -2.24 -34.25 -22.73
CA ALA A 93 -2.46 -35.20 -23.83
C ALA A 93 -1.16 -35.63 -24.53
N SER A 94 -0.07 -34.88 -24.38
CA SER A 94 1.22 -35.17 -25.02
C SER A 94 2.07 -36.16 -24.22
N SER A 95 2.85 -36.99 -24.94
CA SER A 95 3.88 -37.82 -24.31
C SER A 95 5.07 -36.98 -23.83
N LEU A 96 5.86 -37.51 -22.90
CA LEU A 96 7.04 -36.82 -22.37
C LEU A 96 8.02 -36.44 -23.50
N ASP A 97 8.23 -37.31 -24.48
CA ASP A 97 9.12 -37.05 -25.62
C ASP A 97 8.56 -35.97 -26.56
N GLN A 98 7.24 -35.91 -26.75
CA GLN A 98 6.61 -34.82 -27.50
C GLN A 98 6.77 -33.48 -26.77
N LEU A 99 6.61 -33.47 -25.44
CA LEU A 99 6.80 -32.26 -24.64
C LEU A 99 8.26 -31.78 -24.63
N ILE A 100 9.22 -32.71 -24.60
CA ILE A 100 10.65 -32.39 -24.75
C ILE A 100 10.91 -31.71 -26.10
N ALA A 101 10.36 -32.24 -27.19
CA ALA A 101 10.54 -31.69 -28.53
C ALA A 101 9.87 -30.31 -28.71
N MET A 102 8.78 -30.06 -27.97
CA MET A 102 8.00 -28.82 -28.05
C MET A 102 8.42 -27.75 -27.04
N LYS A 103 9.39 -28.02 -26.16
CA LYS A 103 9.77 -27.14 -25.06
C LYS A 103 10.36 -25.83 -25.58
N ASN A 104 9.72 -24.71 -25.27
CA ASN A 104 10.32 -23.38 -25.42
C ASN A 104 11.03 -23.00 -24.11
N PRO A 105 12.38 -22.92 -24.08
CA PRO A 105 13.12 -22.61 -22.86
C PRO A 105 12.95 -21.17 -22.36
N ASN A 106 12.40 -20.27 -23.19
CA ASN A 106 12.20 -18.85 -22.86
C ASN A 106 10.79 -18.54 -22.34
N ALA A 107 9.89 -19.53 -22.26
CA ALA A 107 8.53 -19.33 -21.79
C ALA A 107 8.46 -19.37 -20.25
N ALA A 108 7.87 -18.35 -19.62
CA ALA A 108 7.70 -18.28 -18.17
C ALA A 108 6.69 -19.30 -17.61
N ILE A 109 5.75 -19.76 -18.46
CA ILE A 109 4.76 -20.79 -18.17
C ILE A 109 4.81 -21.82 -19.30
N GLY A 110 4.80 -23.10 -18.95
CA GLY A 110 4.87 -24.19 -19.93
C GLY A 110 4.49 -25.54 -19.35
N CYS A 111 4.68 -26.59 -20.15
CA CYS A 111 4.42 -27.96 -19.73
C CYS A 111 5.57 -28.51 -18.88
N GLY A 112 5.22 -29.02 -17.70
CA GLY A 112 6.02 -29.90 -16.87
C GLY A 112 5.48 -31.33 -16.88
N TRP A 113 6.11 -32.19 -16.07
CA TRP A 113 5.75 -33.59 -15.91
C TRP A 113 5.40 -33.91 -14.45
N LEU A 114 4.25 -34.54 -14.26
CA LEU A 114 3.74 -34.99 -12.98
C LEU A 114 4.09 -36.47 -12.81
N TYR A 115 4.88 -36.79 -11.79
CA TYR A 115 5.39 -38.14 -11.61
C TYR A 115 5.19 -38.67 -10.19
N THR A 116 4.67 -39.88 -10.12
CA THR A 116 4.68 -40.70 -8.91
C THR A 116 5.43 -41.99 -9.22
N PRO A 117 6.48 -42.33 -8.44
CA PRO A 117 7.20 -43.58 -8.61
C PRO A 117 6.26 -44.79 -8.60
N PRO A 118 6.63 -45.88 -9.29
CA PRO A 118 5.87 -47.13 -9.23
C PRO A 118 5.77 -47.67 -7.80
N ASN A 119 4.68 -48.40 -7.52
CA ASN A 119 4.61 -49.24 -6.32
C ASN A 119 5.72 -50.31 -6.37
N GLN A 120 6.18 -50.76 -5.20
CA GLN A 120 7.31 -51.68 -5.09
C GLN A 120 7.12 -52.94 -5.97
N GLY A 121 8.01 -53.14 -6.94
CA GLY A 121 7.97 -54.28 -7.87
C GLY A 121 7.11 -54.08 -9.13
N SER A 122 6.47 -52.93 -9.32
CA SER A 122 5.80 -52.56 -10.58
C SER A 122 6.76 -51.78 -11.49
N PRO A 123 6.79 -52.05 -12.81
CA PRO A 123 7.48 -51.19 -13.77
C PRO A 123 6.68 -49.94 -14.16
N TYR A 124 5.40 -49.88 -13.81
CA TYR A 124 4.49 -48.81 -14.20
C TYR A 124 4.35 -47.77 -13.08
N PRO A 125 4.66 -46.48 -13.35
CA PRO A 125 4.49 -45.42 -12.38
C PRO A 125 3.01 -45.25 -12.02
N VAL A 126 2.74 -44.88 -10.76
CA VAL A 126 1.36 -44.68 -10.30
C VAL A 126 0.71 -43.53 -11.06
N VAL A 127 1.47 -42.46 -11.36
CA VAL A 127 1.08 -41.44 -12.33
C VAL A 127 2.28 -40.95 -13.13
N SER A 128 2.08 -40.78 -14.43
CA SER A 128 3.03 -40.20 -15.36
C SER A 128 2.23 -39.44 -16.43
N GLN A 129 2.11 -38.12 -16.27
CA GLN A 129 1.34 -37.27 -17.19
C GLN A 129 1.91 -35.85 -17.25
N GLY A 130 1.72 -35.17 -18.37
CA GLY A 130 2.11 -33.76 -18.48
C GLY A 130 1.13 -32.83 -17.75
N PHE A 131 1.64 -31.70 -17.28
CA PHE A 131 0.85 -30.72 -16.53
C PHE A 131 1.37 -29.29 -16.76
N ILE A 132 0.52 -28.27 -16.62
CA ILE A 132 0.91 -26.87 -16.82
C ILE A 132 1.47 -26.21 -15.55
N GLY A 133 2.60 -25.51 -15.66
CA GLY A 133 3.22 -24.85 -14.52
C GLY A 133 4.28 -23.83 -14.92
N ASN A 134 4.94 -23.29 -13.91
CA ASN A 134 6.14 -22.45 -14.07
C ASN A 134 7.39 -23.27 -13.67
N SER A 135 8.57 -22.65 -13.69
CA SER A 135 9.84 -23.32 -13.37
C SER A 135 9.90 -23.95 -11.96
N ALA A 136 9.01 -23.57 -11.04
CA ALA A 136 9.04 -24.01 -9.64
C ALA A 136 7.85 -24.89 -9.23
N ALA A 137 6.65 -24.67 -9.79
CA ALA A 137 5.44 -25.35 -9.35
C ALA A 137 4.33 -25.40 -10.41
N PRO A 138 3.40 -26.37 -10.29
CA PRO A 138 2.15 -26.38 -11.05
C PRO A 138 1.30 -25.12 -10.79
N LEU A 139 0.52 -24.68 -11.78
CA LEU A 139 -0.42 -23.58 -11.60
C LEU A 139 -1.58 -23.99 -10.67
N GLN A 140 -1.83 -23.21 -9.61
CA GLN A 140 -2.81 -23.53 -8.56
C GLN A 140 -4.25 -23.67 -9.09
N ASN A 141 -4.62 -22.94 -10.15
CA ASN A 141 -5.97 -22.97 -10.72
C ASN A 141 -6.31 -24.26 -11.49
N TYR A 142 -5.36 -25.19 -11.63
CA TYR A 142 -5.56 -26.47 -12.34
C TYR A 142 -5.60 -27.67 -11.39
N ASN A 143 -5.78 -27.44 -10.08
CA ASN A 143 -5.92 -28.46 -9.03
C ASN A 143 -4.92 -29.64 -9.20
N PRO A 144 -3.61 -29.37 -9.12
CA PRO A 144 -2.62 -30.45 -9.13
C PRO A 144 -2.88 -31.42 -7.95
N PRO A 145 -2.80 -32.75 -8.15
CA PRO A 145 -3.04 -33.72 -7.07
C PRO A 145 -2.07 -33.53 -5.89
N ASP A 146 -2.57 -33.66 -4.65
CA ASP A 146 -1.86 -33.29 -3.41
C ASP A 146 -0.51 -33.99 -3.14
N TYR A 147 -0.17 -35.07 -3.85
CA TYR A 147 0.98 -35.91 -3.48
C TYR A 147 1.84 -36.37 -4.66
N LYS A 148 2.57 -35.47 -5.34
CA LYS A 148 3.47 -35.84 -6.47
C LYS A 148 4.72 -34.97 -6.60
N LYS A 149 5.79 -35.57 -7.14
CA LYS A 149 7.01 -34.87 -7.54
C LYS A 149 6.79 -34.27 -8.94
N TYR A 150 7.12 -33.00 -9.10
CA TYR A 150 6.93 -32.27 -10.36
C TYR A 150 8.29 -32.03 -11.03
N PHE A 151 8.35 -32.23 -12.33
CA PHE A 151 9.54 -31.99 -13.14
C PHE A 151 9.25 -30.97 -14.24
N PHE A 152 9.81 -29.77 -14.12
CA PHE A 152 9.81 -28.77 -15.21
C PHE A 152 11.08 -28.85 -16.07
N ASP A 153 12.08 -29.61 -15.60
CA ASP A 153 13.09 -30.20 -16.45
C ASP A 153 12.63 -31.58 -16.95
N LEU A 154 12.11 -31.60 -18.18
CA LEU A 154 11.59 -32.79 -18.82
C LEU A 154 12.68 -33.86 -19.09
N GLN A 155 13.95 -33.46 -19.22
CA GLN A 155 15.06 -34.42 -19.36
C GLN A 155 15.34 -35.14 -18.04
N LEU A 156 15.27 -34.41 -16.92
CA LEU A 156 15.36 -34.99 -15.59
C LEU A 156 14.16 -35.91 -15.28
N ALA A 157 12.96 -35.53 -15.73
CA ALA A 157 11.77 -36.38 -15.63
C ALA A 157 11.96 -37.71 -16.36
N LYS A 158 12.48 -37.65 -17.59
CA LYS A 158 12.73 -38.82 -18.44
C LYS A 158 13.76 -39.74 -17.79
N LYS A 159 14.84 -39.16 -17.25
CA LYS A 159 15.86 -39.90 -16.50
C LYS A 159 15.28 -40.64 -15.30
N GLN A 160 14.52 -39.95 -14.44
CA GLN A 160 13.92 -40.56 -13.25
C GLN A 160 12.97 -41.71 -13.63
N MET A 161 12.11 -41.50 -14.64
CA MET A 161 11.13 -42.50 -15.06
C MET A 161 11.80 -43.76 -15.62
N LEU A 162 12.86 -43.61 -16.42
CA LEU A 162 13.59 -44.76 -16.97
C LEU A 162 14.34 -45.53 -15.88
N LEU A 163 14.99 -44.83 -14.93
CA LEU A 163 15.65 -45.48 -13.80
C LEU A 163 14.67 -46.28 -12.95
N ASP A 164 13.53 -45.69 -12.58
CA ASP A 164 12.51 -46.37 -11.76
C ASP A 164 11.86 -47.54 -12.51
N LYS A 165 11.67 -47.42 -13.83
CA LYS A 165 11.19 -48.51 -14.69
C LYS A 165 12.19 -49.66 -14.70
N CYS A 166 13.46 -49.40 -15.01
CA CYS A 166 14.47 -50.46 -15.12
C CYS A 166 14.82 -51.08 -13.77
N LYS A 167 14.66 -50.34 -12.65
CA LYS A 167 14.79 -50.90 -11.30
C LYS A 167 13.76 -52.00 -10.99
N ALA A 168 12.63 -52.04 -11.68
CA ALA A 168 11.65 -53.12 -11.53
C ALA A 168 12.11 -54.46 -12.15
N LEU A 169 13.15 -54.45 -13.00
CA LEU A 169 13.74 -55.66 -13.58
C LEU A 169 14.59 -56.38 -12.51
N LYS A 170 14.02 -57.41 -11.90
CA LYS A 170 14.65 -58.16 -10.80
C LYS A 170 15.49 -59.35 -11.26
N ALA A 171 15.15 -59.97 -12.39
CA ALA A 171 15.84 -61.12 -12.92
C ALA A 171 16.34 -60.85 -14.35
N CYS A 172 17.52 -61.36 -14.67
CA CYS A 172 18.12 -61.26 -16.00
C CYS A 172 17.21 -61.88 -17.08
N SER A 173 16.49 -62.96 -16.76
CA SER A 173 15.54 -63.63 -17.67
C SER A 173 14.42 -62.73 -18.18
N ASP A 174 14.09 -61.66 -17.46
CA ASP A 174 12.92 -60.83 -17.73
C ASP A 174 13.22 -59.67 -18.69
N VAL A 175 14.48 -59.54 -19.14
CA VAL A 175 14.94 -58.43 -20.00
C VAL A 175 14.24 -58.41 -21.37
N ASP A 176 13.86 -59.58 -21.89
CA ASP A 176 13.14 -59.70 -23.16
C ASP A 176 11.62 -59.47 -23.04
N SER A 177 11.10 -59.24 -21.82
CA SER A 177 9.67 -58.94 -21.66
C SER A 177 9.32 -57.64 -22.37
N ASP A 178 8.10 -57.57 -22.92
CA ASP A 178 7.59 -56.40 -23.66
C ASP A 178 7.71 -55.07 -22.89
N VAL A 179 7.79 -55.16 -21.56
CA VAL A 179 7.92 -53.99 -20.68
C VAL A 179 9.34 -53.43 -20.68
N PHE A 180 10.38 -54.26 -20.78
CA PHE A 180 11.79 -53.86 -20.62
C PHE A 180 12.59 -53.90 -21.93
N ASN A 181 12.17 -54.73 -22.89
CA ASN A 181 12.85 -54.93 -24.16
C ASN A 181 13.15 -53.61 -24.87
N GLY A 182 14.41 -53.43 -25.28
CA GLY A 182 14.91 -52.23 -25.97
C GLY A 182 14.98 -50.95 -25.15
N THR A 183 14.63 -50.96 -23.85
CA THR A 183 14.70 -49.78 -22.97
C THR A 183 15.51 -50.01 -21.69
N CYS A 184 15.60 -51.24 -21.22
CA CYS A 184 16.38 -51.63 -20.05
C CYS A 184 17.27 -52.84 -20.37
N GLY A 185 18.48 -52.87 -19.82
CA GLY A 185 19.34 -54.05 -19.78
C GLY A 185 19.56 -54.51 -18.34
N TYR A 186 19.86 -55.79 -18.12
CA TYR A 186 20.20 -56.30 -16.79
C TYR A 186 21.69 -56.13 -16.51
N CYS A 187 22.05 -55.41 -15.45
CA CYS A 187 23.45 -55.21 -15.07
C CYS A 187 23.93 -56.31 -14.14
N GLY A 188 24.87 -57.14 -14.58
CA GLY A 188 25.50 -58.18 -13.75
C GLY A 188 26.36 -57.65 -12.61
N ASP A 189 26.89 -56.42 -12.71
CA ASP A 189 27.72 -55.82 -11.66
C ASP A 189 26.89 -55.39 -10.45
N THR A 190 25.67 -54.89 -10.69
CA THR A 190 24.80 -54.30 -9.66
C THR A 190 23.54 -55.12 -9.39
N ASN A 191 23.35 -56.24 -10.11
CA ASN A 191 22.19 -57.14 -10.02
C ASN A 191 20.83 -56.43 -10.14
N GLN A 192 20.76 -55.38 -10.97
CA GLN A 192 19.55 -54.59 -11.20
C GLN A 192 19.43 -54.19 -12.66
N GLY A 193 18.23 -53.85 -13.12
CA GLY A 193 18.05 -53.28 -14.45
C GLY A 193 18.52 -51.83 -14.55
N VAL A 194 19.17 -51.51 -15.66
CA VAL A 194 19.67 -50.17 -15.99
C VAL A 194 19.12 -49.70 -17.34
N PRO A 195 18.82 -48.40 -17.51
CA PRO A 195 18.38 -47.87 -18.81
C PRO A 195 19.48 -47.94 -19.87
N ILE A 196 19.13 -48.39 -21.07
CA ILE A 196 20.06 -48.53 -22.19
C ILE A 196 19.66 -47.63 -23.37
N ASP A 197 20.64 -47.25 -24.18
CA ASP A 197 20.41 -46.61 -25.48
C ASP A 197 20.08 -47.64 -26.57
N THR A 198 19.86 -47.17 -27.80
CA THR A 198 19.52 -48.03 -28.96
C THR A 198 20.64 -49.00 -29.36
N VAL A 199 21.84 -48.88 -28.78
CA VAL A 199 23.02 -49.72 -29.05
C VAL A 199 23.31 -50.65 -27.84
N GLY A 200 22.50 -50.59 -26.78
CA GLY A 200 22.66 -51.42 -25.59
C GLY A 200 23.64 -50.88 -24.55
N GLN A 201 24.08 -49.63 -24.68
CA GLN A 201 24.98 -48.97 -23.73
C GLN A 201 24.20 -48.23 -22.64
N PRO A 202 24.75 -48.05 -21.43
CA PRO A 202 24.03 -47.42 -20.32
C PRO A 202 23.76 -45.94 -20.62
N LEU A 203 22.48 -45.56 -20.65
CA LEU A 203 22.04 -44.21 -21.03
C LEU A 203 22.45 -43.13 -20.01
N TYR A 204 22.66 -43.51 -18.75
CA TYR A 204 22.99 -42.62 -17.63
C TYR A 204 24.22 -43.09 -16.82
N GLY A 205 25.31 -43.46 -17.50
CA GLY A 205 26.50 -44.06 -16.88
C GLY A 205 27.22 -43.26 -15.78
N GLY A 206 26.92 -41.97 -15.62
CA GLY A 206 27.44 -41.13 -14.52
C GLY A 206 26.59 -41.14 -13.24
N ASP A 207 25.45 -41.82 -13.23
CA ASP A 207 24.58 -41.97 -12.05
C ASP A 207 24.83 -43.34 -11.39
N PRO A 208 25.10 -43.44 -10.09
CA PRO A 208 25.36 -44.72 -9.41
C PRO A 208 24.23 -45.75 -9.57
N LEU A 209 22.99 -45.29 -9.77
CA LEU A 209 21.82 -46.15 -9.98
C LEU A 209 21.58 -46.50 -11.47
N GLY A 210 22.30 -45.87 -12.38
CA GLY A 210 22.23 -46.10 -13.84
C GLY A 210 23.56 -46.54 -14.48
N SER A 211 24.63 -46.67 -13.69
CA SER A 211 25.96 -47.07 -14.13
C SER A 211 26.13 -48.58 -14.15
N CYS A 212 26.57 -49.11 -15.28
CA CYS A 212 26.98 -50.51 -15.44
C CYS A 212 28.16 -50.57 -16.41
N SER A 213 29.08 -51.52 -16.21
CA SER A 213 30.13 -51.76 -17.20
C SER A 213 29.48 -52.25 -18.50
N PRO A 214 29.82 -51.70 -19.68
CA PRO A 214 29.23 -52.10 -20.97
C PRO A 214 29.23 -53.61 -21.24
N GLN A 215 30.25 -54.32 -20.74
CA GLN A 215 30.43 -55.77 -20.91
C GLN A 215 29.57 -56.61 -19.94
N SER A 216 29.02 -56.00 -18.89
CA SER A 216 28.20 -56.64 -17.87
C SER A 216 26.70 -56.42 -18.07
N ILE A 217 26.30 -55.75 -19.16
CA ILE A 217 24.90 -55.52 -19.51
C ILE A 217 24.38 -56.66 -20.37
N VAL A 218 23.38 -57.37 -19.87
CA VAL A 218 22.64 -58.38 -20.61
C VAL A 218 21.38 -57.74 -21.18
N ILE A 219 21.26 -57.73 -22.51
CA ILE A 219 20.11 -57.15 -23.24
C ILE A 219 19.16 -58.21 -23.82
N SER A 220 19.49 -59.50 -23.65
CA SER A 220 18.62 -60.61 -24.04
C SER A 220 18.74 -61.75 -23.05
N SER A 221 17.60 -62.36 -22.71
CA SER A 221 17.45 -63.39 -21.68
C SER A 221 18.30 -64.64 -21.96
N ILE A 222 18.63 -64.90 -23.23
CA ILE A 222 19.47 -66.04 -23.64
C ILE A 222 20.92 -65.92 -23.16
N ASN A 223 21.39 -64.71 -22.85
CA ASN A 223 22.76 -64.45 -22.41
C ASN A 223 22.89 -64.40 -20.87
N CYS A 224 21.84 -64.79 -20.13
CA CYS A 224 21.88 -64.83 -18.67
C CYS A 224 22.63 -66.07 -18.15
N PRO A 225 23.47 -65.93 -17.12
CA PRO A 225 24.17 -67.07 -16.53
C PRO A 225 23.17 -68.07 -15.88
N PRO A 226 23.33 -69.39 -16.05
CA PRO A 226 22.39 -70.39 -15.56
C PRO A 226 22.35 -70.44 -14.02
N PRO A 227 21.18 -70.71 -13.39
CA PRO A 227 21.04 -70.76 -11.93
C PRO A 227 21.86 -71.92 -11.33
N PRO A 228 22.52 -71.76 -10.16
CA PRO A 228 23.30 -72.81 -9.52
C PRO A 228 22.44 -74.05 -9.18
N GLY A 229 22.92 -75.22 -9.59
CA GLY A 229 22.27 -76.52 -9.40
C GLY A 229 22.17 -76.97 -7.94
N SER A 230 21.15 -77.79 -7.69
CA SER A 230 20.76 -78.34 -6.40
C SER A 230 21.72 -79.42 -5.85
N GLY A 231 22.16 -79.21 -4.61
CA GLY A 231 22.51 -80.26 -3.63
C GLY A 231 24.00 -80.34 -3.24
N PRO A 232 24.37 -80.96 -2.09
CA PRO A 232 23.71 -81.00 -0.78
C PRO A 232 24.63 -80.47 0.35
N GLY A 233 24.05 -79.75 1.32
CA GLY A 233 24.64 -79.49 2.64
C GLY A 233 25.69 -78.38 2.71
N PRO A 234 25.38 -77.20 3.28
CA PRO A 234 26.40 -76.24 3.65
C PRO A 234 27.12 -76.73 4.92
N GLN A 235 28.42 -76.99 4.78
CA GLN A 235 29.38 -76.75 5.86
C GLN A 235 29.21 -75.30 6.35
N PRO A 236 29.34 -75.03 7.65
CA PRO A 236 29.07 -73.72 8.22
C PRO A 236 30.03 -72.68 7.63
N VAL A 237 29.46 -71.71 6.91
CA VAL A 237 30.15 -70.45 6.61
C VAL A 237 30.37 -69.76 7.94
N ILE A 238 31.62 -69.74 8.41
CA ILE A 238 32.02 -68.92 9.54
C ILE A 238 31.84 -67.47 9.11
N ASP A 239 30.80 -66.82 9.63
CA ASP A 239 30.55 -65.39 9.41
C ASP A 239 31.70 -64.56 10.02
N LYS A 240 32.62 -64.10 9.16
CA LYS A 240 33.74 -63.24 9.54
C LYS A 240 33.38 -61.75 9.50
N THR A 241 32.13 -61.38 9.24
CA THR A 241 31.71 -59.98 9.01
C THR A 241 32.04 -59.07 10.20
N CYS A 242 32.04 -59.63 11.42
CA CYS A 242 32.39 -58.93 12.66
C CYS A 242 33.75 -59.32 13.27
N GLN A 243 34.67 -59.93 12.52
CA GLN A 243 36.06 -60.06 12.97
C GLN A 243 36.75 -58.70 12.90
N SER A 244 37.33 -58.25 14.01
CA SER A 244 38.09 -56.99 14.04
C SER A 244 39.34 -57.11 13.19
N ILE A 245 39.50 -56.23 12.20
CA ILE A 245 40.72 -56.10 11.40
C ILE A 245 41.45 -54.86 11.94
N ASN A 246 42.67 -55.02 12.46
CA ASN A 246 43.44 -53.94 13.11
C ASN A 246 42.69 -53.23 14.26
N GLY A 247 41.91 -53.98 15.06
CA GLY A 247 41.15 -53.45 16.19
C GLY A 247 39.90 -52.63 15.82
N ARG A 248 39.48 -52.65 14.54
CA ARG A 248 38.28 -51.97 14.04
C ARG A 248 37.26 -52.97 13.48
N LEU A 249 35.99 -52.73 13.76
CA LEU A 249 34.83 -53.40 13.16
C LEU A 249 34.46 -52.70 11.85
N SER A 250 34.08 -53.49 10.85
CA SER A 250 33.62 -52.95 9.56
C SER A 250 32.29 -52.19 9.71
N ALA A 251 32.03 -51.20 8.85
CA ALA A 251 30.74 -50.50 8.79
C ALA A 251 29.56 -51.48 8.61
N THR A 252 29.77 -52.56 7.85
CA THR A 252 28.80 -53.64 7.67
C THR A 252 28.53 -54.41 8.97
N CYS A 253 29.55 -54.66 9.79
CA CYS A 253 29.34 -55.24 11.13
C CYS A 253 28.55 -54.29 12.04
N LEU A 254 28.89 -53.00 12.04
CA LEU A 254 28.17 -52.01 12.86
C LEU A 254 26.70 -51.90 12.43
N TYR A 255 26.44 -51.91 11.12
CA TYR A 255 25.09 -51.94 10.54
C TYR A 255 24.30 -53.16 11.00
N ASP A 256 24.87 -54.37 10.89
CA ASP A 256 24.24 -55.62 11.33
C ASP A 256 23.92 -55.62 12.84
N LYS A 257 24.85 -55.12 13.66
CA LYS A 257 24.66 -55.04 15.12
C LYS A 257 23.66 -53.97 15.52
N LEU A 258 23.52 -52.89 14.76
CA LEU A 258 22.48 -51.89 14.96
C LEU A 258 21.08 -52.46 14.70
N LEU A 259 20.91 -53.27 13.66
CA LEU A 259 19.66 -54.00 13.40
C LEU A 259 19.38 -55.03 14.49
N THR A 260 20.40 -55.78 14.90
CA THR A 260 20.31 -56.77 15.99
C THR A 260 19.93 -56.12 17.34
N ALA A 261 20.32 -54.87 17.56
CA ALA A 261 19.97 -54.11 18.77
C ALA A 261 18.54 -53.54 18.77
N GLY A 262 17.78 -53.72 17.68
CA GLY A 262 16.38 -53.29 17.59
C GLY A 262 16.16 -51.97 16.86
N CYS A 263 17.12 -51.51 16.06
CA CYS A 263 16.93 -50.41 15.11
C CYS A 263 16.50 -50.93 13.73
N SER A 264 15.88 -50.07 12.91
CA SER A 264 15.48 -50.38 11.53
C SER A 264 16.50 -49.87 10.53
N ASP A 265 16.54 -50.54 9.38
CA ASP A 265 17.20 -50.14 8.14
C ASP A 265 16.82 -48.73 7.65
N ASN A 266 15.67 -48.21 8.07
CA ASN A 266 15.20 -46.86 7.73
C ASN A 266 15.69 -45.75 8.69
N GLY A 267 16.40 -46.10 9.77
CA GLY A 267 16.97 -45.12 10.69
C GLY A 267 18.13 -44.34 10.06
N SER A 268 18.27 -43.05 10.39
CA SER A 268 19.34 -42.18 9.86
C SER A 268 20.74 -42.76 10.10
N LEU A 269 20.96 -43.46 11.22
CA LEU A 269 22.25 -44.09 11.56
C LEU A 269 22.49 -45.37 10.74
N ALA A 270 21.46 -46.19 10.51
CA ALA A 270 21.56 -47.37 9.66
C ALA A 270 21.86 -47.00 8.20
N ILE A 271 21.15 -45.99 7.67
CA ILE A 271 21.35 -45.45 6.32
C ILE A 271 22.77 -44.89 6.14
N ALA A 272 23.31 -44.24 7.16
CA ALA A 272 24.68 -43.72 7.12
C ALA A 272 25.71 -44.86 7.04
N LEU A 273 25.56 -45.88 7.89
CA LEU A 273 26.47 -47.03 7.91
C LEU A 273 26.37 -47.91 6.65
N SER A 274 25.17 -48.04 6.05
CA SER A 274 24.98 -48.79 4.80
C SER A 274 25.53 -48.06 3.57
N GLY A 275 25.51 -46.73 3.58
CA GLY A 275 25.97 -45.91 2.44
C GLY A 275 27.43 -45.46 2.52
N SER A 276 28.15 -45.79 3.59
CA SER A 276 29.44 -45.20 3.97
C SER A 276 30.54 -45.34 2.89
N PRO A 277 30.99 -44.23 2.26
CA PRO A 277 32.04 -44.26 1.24
C PRO A 277 33.47 -44.04 1.79
N ASP A 278 33.63 -43.56 3.04
CA ASP A 278 34.92 -43.22 3.63
C ASP A 278 35.38 -44.29 4.66
N PRO A 279 36.54 -44.95 4.48
CA PRO A 279 37.09 -45.94 5.42
C PRO A 279 37.51 -45.38 6.79
N SER A 280 37.57 -44.05 6.95
CA SER A 280 38.06 -43.36 8.14
C SER A 280 36.97 -42.74 9.03
N ASP A 281 35.77 -42.48 8.50
CA ASP A 281 34.60 -41.99 9.24
C ASP A 281 33.28 -42.47 8.62
N TYR A 282 32.68 -43.51 9.19
CA TYR A 282 31.49 -44.15 8.66
C TYR A 282 30.20 -43.33 8.75
N ILE A 283 30.18 -42.26 9.55
CA ILE A 283 28.97 -41.46 9.83
C ILE A 283 29.15 -39.97 9.53
N SER A 284 30.19 -39.61 8.76
CA SER A 284 30.49 -38.23 8.34
C SER A 284 29.26 -37.49 7.79
N ASN A 285 28.42 -38.18 7.03
CA ASN A 285 27.21 -37.65 6.39
C ASN A 285 26.07 -37.28 7.36
N ILE A 286 26.09 -37.79 8.60
CA ILE A 286 25.01 -37.54 9.59
C ILE A 286 25.50 -36.86 10.87
N ARG A 287 26.82 -36.77 11.08
CA ARG A 287 27.44 -36.20 12.30
C ARG A 287 26.90 -34.79 12.64
N ASN A 288 26.62 -33.98 11.62
CA ASN A 288 26.10 -32.62 11.77
C ASN A 288 24.57 -32.51 11.65
N GLY A 289 23.86 -33.63 11.50
CA GLY A 289 22.41 -33.66 11.37
C GLY A 289 21.69 -33.25 12.67
N ASP A 290 20.52 -32.67 12.52
CA ASP A 290 19.73 -32.14 13.64
C ASP A 290 19.38 -33.22 14.67
N ALA A 291 19.13 -34.45 14.22
CA ALA A 291 18.86 -35.59 15.11
C ALA A 291 20.05 -35.95 16.00
N VAL A 292 21.28 -35.95 15.49
CA VAL A 292 22.48 -36.23 16.29
C VAL A 292 22.74 -35.12 17.30
N LYS A 293 22.65 -33.86 16.88
CA LYS A 293 22.85 -32.69 17.75
C LYS A 293 21.82 -32.62 18.87
N ILE A 294 20.54 -32.82 18.54
CA ILE A 294 19.46 -32.78 19.51
C ILE A 294 19.61 -33.95 20.49
N TYR A 295 19.84 -35.18 20.00
CA TYR A 295 20.02 -36.35 20.87
C TYR A 295 21.18 -36.15 21.86
N ASN A 296 22.35 -35.72 21.40
CA ASN A 296 23.53 -35.53 22.26
C ASN A 296 23.40 -34.36 23.25
N ARG A 297 22.51 -33.40 23.00
CA ARG A 297 22.23 -32.31 23.94
C ARG A 297 21.32 -32.72 25.09
N VAL A 298 20.42 -33.68 24.86
CA VAL A 298 19.31 -34.00 25.79
C VAL A 298 19.36 -35.41 26.38
N ALA A 299 20.07 -36.35 25.74
CA ALA A 299 20.23 -37.71 26.25
C ALA A 299 21.40 -37.79 27.25
N ASN A 300 21.23 -38.59 28.29
CA ASN A 300 22.27 -38.89 29.28
C ASN A 300 22.36 -40.40 29.54
N PRO A 301 23.48 -41.08 29.20
CA PRO A 301 24.64 -40.54 28.50
C PRO A 301 24.36 -40.21 27.01
N PRO A 302 25.11 -39.26 26.41
CA PRO A 302 25.01 -38.93 24.99
C PRO A 302 25.48 -40.10 24.11
N LEU A 303 25.11 -40.10 22.82
CA LEU A 303 25.51 -41.13 21.87
C LEU A 303 27.01 -41.05 21.62
N ASN A 304 27.71 -42.16 21.84
CA ASN A 304 29.14 -42.23 21.56
C ASN A 304 29.41 -42.33 20.04
N LEU A 305 29.63 -41.18 19.39
CA LEU A 305 29.83 -41.10 17.95
C LEU A 305 31.15 -41.73 17.49
N ASP A 306 32.14 -41.88 18.37
CA ASP A 306 33.43 -42.48 18.02
C ASP A 306 33.31 -43.99 17.77
N VAL A 307 32.39 -44.65 18.48
CA VAL A 307 32.04 -46.07 18.28
C VAL A 307 31.53 -46.31 16.86
N PHE A 308 30.67 -45.43 16.36
CA PHE A 308 30.04 -45.59 15.05
C PHE A 308 30.83 -44.97 13.89
N SER A 309 31.72 -44.01 14.16
CA SER A 309 32.54 -43.39 13.10
C SER A 309 33.77 -44.20 12.72
N GLN A 310 34.46 -44.81 13.68
CA GLN A 310 35.74 -45.50 13.40
C GLN A 310 35.69 -47.02 13.60
N GLY A 311 34.63 -47.52 14.27
CA GLY A 311 34.48 -48.94 14.60
C GLY A 311 35.58 -49.50 15.50
N ALA A 312 36.42 -48.65 16.11
CA ALA A 312 37.57 -49.03 16.95
C ALA A 312 37.14 -49.50 18.35
N THR A 313 36.32 -50.55 18.41
CA THR A 313 35.71 -51.06 19.64
C THR A 313 35.34 -52.54 19.51
N THR A 314 34.74 -53.13 20.55
CA THR A 314 34.21 -54.50 20.53
C THR A 314 32.73 -54.54 20.17
N VAL A 315 32.25 -55.70 19.72
CA VAL A 315 30.84 -55.91 19.35
C VAL A 315 29.91 -55.63 20.54
N ASP A 316 30.33 -55.95 21.76
CA ASP A 316 29.53 -55.74 22.97
C ASP A 316 29.27 -54.26 23.26
N VAL A 317 30.26 -53.39 23.05
CA VAL A 317 30.12 -51.94 23.25
C VAL A 317 29.17 -51.34 22.20
N VAL A 318 29.28 -51.77 20.94
CA VAL A 318 28.37 -51.35 19.85
C VAL A 318 26.93 -51.76 20.17
N LEU A 319 26.73 -52.99 20.63
CA LEU A 319 25.42 -53.49 21.02
C LEU A 319 24.85 -52.75 22.23
N GLN A 320 25.68 -52.37 23.20
CA GLN A 320 25.25 -51.59 24.37
C GLN A 320 24.78 -50.19 23.95
N GLU A 321 25.57 -49.47 23.15
CA GLU A 321 25.23 -48.14 22.63
C GLU A 321 23.96 -48.19 21.75
N ALA A 322 23.87 -49.17 20.85
CA ALA A 322 22.72 -49.34 19.97
C ALA A 322 21.44 -49.74 20.73
N ARG A 323 21.54 -50.56 21.79
CA ARG A 323 20.39 -50.90 22.66
C ARG A 323 19.93 -49.72 23.50
N GLN A 324 20.85 -48.85 23.95
CA GLN A 324 20.48 -47.62 24.65
C GLN A 324 19.73 -46.66 23.72
N LEU A 325 20.23 -46.49 22.49
CA LEU A 325 19.56 -45.70 21.46
C LEU A 325 18.17 -46.26 21.13
N SER A 326 18.06 -47.56 20.91
CA SER A 326 16.79 -48.26 20.69
C SER A 326 15.84 -48.13 21.91
N GLY A 327 16.36 -48.24 23.14
CA GLY A 327 15.59 -48.04 24.37
C GLY A 327 14.94 -46.65 24.44
N ASN A 328 15.68 -45.61 24.06
CA ASN A 328 15.19 -44.23 24.04
C ASN A 328 14.11 -43.97 22.97
N THR A 329 13.94 -44.86 21.99
CA THR A 329 12.81 -44.77 21.03
C THR A 329 11.46 -44.99 21.71
N LYS A 330 11.42 -45.63 22.89
CA LYS A 330 10.19 -45.85 23.66
C LYS A 330 9.67 -44.57 24.33
N LEU A 331 10.48 -43.51 24.41
CA LEU A 331 10.04 -42.22 24.90
C LEU A 331 9.00 -41.60 23.94
N PRO A 332 8.12 -40.71 24.44
CA PRO A 332 7.12 -40.04 23.61
C PRO A 332 7.74 -39.31 22.42
N SER A 333 7.14 -39.44 21.25
CA SER A 333 7.63 -38.87 19.98
C SER A 333 7.62 -37.34 19.93
N ASN A 334 6.97 -36.67 20.88
CA ASN A 334 6.96 -35.23 21.04
C ASN A 334 8.06 -34.70 21.98
N THR A 335 8.88 -35.58 22.58
CA THR A 335 10.04 -35.18 23.39
C THR A 335 11.29 -35.13 22.53
N ALA A 336 12.22 -34.21 22.82
CA ALA A 336 13.47 -34.07 22.08
C ALA A 336 14.25 -35.40 22.00
N THR A 337 14.35 -36.13 23.12
CA THR A 337 15.03 -37.44 23.18
C THR A 337 14.29 -38.51 22.37
N GLY A 338 12.95 -38.59 22.48
CA GLY A 338 12.16 -39.60 21.77
C GLY A 338 12.09 -39.35 20.26
N ALA A 339 11.93 -38.10 19.83
CA ALA A 339 11.93 -37.72 18.41
C ALA A 339 13.29 -37.99 17.75
N ALA A 340 14.37 -37.57 18.40
CA ALA A 340 15.73 -37.78 17.90
C ALA A 340 16.15 -39.26 17.92
N ALA A 341 15.77 -40.03 18.95
CA ALA A 341 16.03 -41.47 18.99
C ALA A 341 15.34 -42.21 17.84
N ARG A 342 14.08 -41.87 17.56
CA ARG A 342 13.32 -42.48 16.45
C ARG A 342 13.89 -42.11 15.09
N ASP A 343 14.39 -40.88 14.93
CA ASP A 343 15.06 -40.46 13.69
C ASP A 343 16.34 -41.27 13.43
N LEU A 344 17.19 -41.38 14.45
CA LEU A 344 18.46 -42.08 14.36
C LEU A 344 18.29 -43.60 14.20
N CYS A 345 17.34 -44.21 14.92
CA CYS A 345 17.21 -45.67 15.02
C CYS A 345 16.11 -46.27 14.16
N LEU A 346 14.98 -45.59 13.91
CA LEU A 346 13.80 -46.20 13.28
C LEU A 346 13.48 -45.64 11.90
N GLN A 347 13.44 -44.32 11.75
CA GLN A 347 12.98 -43.69 10.51
C GLN A 347 13.56 -42.28 10.35
N LYS A 348 14.40 -42.08 9.33
CA LYS A 348 14.91 -40.77 8.93
C LYS A 348 13.76 -39.79 8.62
N GLY A 349 13.84 -38.59 9.18
CA GLY A 349 12.83 -37.53 9.09
C GLY A 349 11.84 -37.50 10.26
N ALA A 350 11.89 -38.44 11.22
CA ALA A 350 11.01 -38.44 12.39
C ALA A 350 11.19 -37.19 13.27
N ILE A 351 12.36 -36.54 13.24
CA ILE A 351 12.60 -35.30 13.98
C ILE A 351 11.84 -34.08 13.44
N ASN A 352 11.38 -34.12 12.18
CA ASN A 352 10.69 -33.00 11.54
C ASN A 352 9.32 -32.68 12.17
N GLY A 353 8.77 -33.59 12.99
CA GLY A 353 7.55 -33.36 13.77
C GLY A 353 7.76 -32.63 15.11
N TYR A 354 9.01 -32.35 15.50
CA TYR A 354 9.35 -31.72 16.78
C TYR A 354 9.54 -30.19 16.63
N ASN A 355 8.71 -29.40 17.31
CA ASN A 355 8.80 -27.92 17.29
C ASN A 355 9.65 -27.39 18.45
N PHE A 356 10.96 -27.29 18.21
CA PHE A 356 11.95 -26.78 19.18
C PHE A 356 11.69 -25.34 19.66
N CYS A 357 11.03 -24.49 18.86
CA CYS A 357 10.83 -23.08 19.19
C CYS A 357 9.88 -22.85 20.37
N LEU A 358 9.03 -23.82 20.70
CA LEU A 358 8.05 -23.71 21.79
C LEU A 358 8.62 -24.08 23.17
N ASP A 359 9.75 -24.81 23.20
CA ASP A 359 10.39 -25.31 24.42
C ASP A 359 11.63 -24.49 24.81
N LEU A 360 11.88 -23.36 24.14
CA LEU A 360 13.02 -22.49 24.47
C LEU A 360 12.86 -21.90 25.89
N PRO A 361 13.84 -22.08 26.79
CA PRO A 361 13.78 -21.53 28.13
C PRO A 361 13.83 -20.00 28.10
N ASP A 362 13.18 -19.35 29.05
CA ASP A 362 13.11 -17.88 29.14
C ASP A 362 14.49 -17.21 29.31
N THR A 363 15.49 -17.99 29.77
CA THR A 363 16.89 -17.58 29.91
C THR A 363 17.71 -17.66 28.61
N THR A 364 17.09 -18.03 27.48
CA THR A 364 17.80 -18.15 26.20
C THR A 364 18.40 -16.79 25.80
N PRO A 365 19.72 -16.71 25.52
CA PRO A 365 20.39 -15.48 25.09
C PRO A 365 20.31 -15.27 23.55
N PRO A 366 20.54 -14.05 23.06
CA PRO A 366 20.69 -13.76 21.63
C PRO A 366 21.98 -14.39 21.04
N PRO A 367 22.09 -14.54 19.71
CA PRO A 367 21.11 -14.15 18.69
C PRO A 367 19.92 -15.11 18.63
N PHE A 368 18.72 -14.55 18.59
CA PHE A 368 17.49 -15.33 18.51
C PHE A 368 17.25 -15.82 17.08
N ASP A 369 16.70 -17.03 16.95
CA ASP A 369 16.21 -17.52 15.67
C ASP A 369 14.95 -16.75 15.24
N MET A 370 14.99 -16.14 14.05
CA MET A 370 13.88 -15.34 13.53
C MET A 370 12.61 -16.19 13.36
N GLY A 371 12.73 -17.45 12.92
CA GLY A 371 11.60 -18.36 12.78
C GLY A 371 10.92 -18.63 14.13
N CYS A 372 11.71 -18.86 15.18
CA CYS A 372 11.19 -19.02 16.53
C CYS A 372 10.51 -17.74 17.07
N LEU A 373 11.10 -16.56 16.88
CA LEU A 373 10.48 -15.32 17.30
C LEU A 373 9.15 -15.04 16.58
N GLN A 374 9.08 -15.29 15.27
CA GLN A 374 7.84 -15.15 14.50
C GLN A 374 6.74 -16.08 15.00
N GLN A 375 7.09 -17.31 15.41
CA GLN A 375 6.13 -18.23 16.01
C GLN A 375 5.64 -17.75 17.39
N ILE A 376 6.55 -17.25 18.24
CA ILE A 376 6.19 -16.67 19.55
C ILE A 376 5.27 -15.46 19.36
N PHE A 377 5.62 -14.53 18.47
CA PHE A 377 4.83 -13.32 18.19
C PHE A 377 3.40 -13.66 17.73
N ARG A 378 3.26 -14.63 16.82
CA ARG A 378 1.94 -15.13 16.36
C ARG A 378 1.16 -15.83 17.47
N LYS A 379 1.82 -16.66 18.29
CA LYS A 379 1.18 -17.34 19.43
C LYS A 379 0.65 -16.36 20.48
N MET A 380 1.32 -15.23 20.64
CA MET A 380 0.86 -14.15 21.53
C MET A 380 -0.28 -13.31 20.93
N GLY A 381 -0.67 -13.55 19.67
CA GLY A 381 -1.79 -12.88 18.99
C GLY A 381 -1.39 -11.84 17.95
N GLY A 382 -0.08 -11.62 17.74
CA GLY A 382 0.42 -10.62 16.80
C GLY A 382 0.35 -11.07 15.34
N GLN A 383 0.27 -10.12 14.42
CA GLN A 383 0.12 -10.38 12.97
C GLN A 383 1.40 -10.09 12.20
N PRO A 384 1.65 -10.79 11.07
CA PRO A 384 2.78 -10.48 10.16
C PRO A 384 2.77 -9.05 9.60
N THR A 385 1.61 -8.41 9.58
CA THR A 385 1.42 -7.01 9.15
C THR A 385 1.89 -5.99 10.19
N GLY A 386 2.08 -6.39 11.45
CA GLY A 386 2.54 -5.51 12.53
C GLY A 386 3.96 -5.00 12.30
N THR A 387 4.21 -3.71 12.58
CA THR A 387 5.56 -3.14 12.38
C THR A 387 6.60 -3.71 13.36
N ALA A 388 6.18 -4.28 14.48
CA ALA A 388 7.05 -5.00 15.41
C ALA A 388 7.25 -6.48 15.03
N TYR A 389 6.60 -6.99 13.97
CA TYR A 389 6.74 -8.39 13.57
C TYR A 389 8.22 -8.75 13.26
N PRO A 390 8.76 -9.87 13.78
CA PRO A 390 10.16 -10.25 13.57
C PRO A 390 10.47 -10.49 12.07
N ASN A 391 11.36 -9.66 11.52
CA ASN A 391 11.87 -9.71 10.15
C ASN A 391 13.30 -9.14 10.13
N THR A 392 13.96 -9.17 8.98
CA THR A 392 15.36 -8.72 8.83
C THR A 392 15.64 -7.33 9.42
N ASN A 393 14.67 -6.40 9.35
CA ASN A 393 14.81 -5.03 9.86
C ASN A 393 14.58 -4.92 11.38
N THR A 394 13.76 -5.78 11.98
CA THR A 394 13.39 -5.72 13.40
C THR A 394 14.25 -6.62 14.29
N MET A 395 14.96 -7.60 13.70
CA MET A 395 15.87 -8.51 14.42
C MET A 395 16.95 -7.81 15.27
N PRO A 396 17.59 -6.69 14.83
CA PRO A 396 18.54 -5.97 15.68
C PRO A 396 17.93 -5.50 17.01
N THR A 397 16.67 -5.05 16.98
CA THR A 397 15.93 -4.62 18.17
C THR A 397 15.61 -5.78 19.11
N TYR A 398 15.24 -6.95 18.57
CA TYR A 398 15.01 -8.12 19.40
C TYR A 398 16.31 -8.64 20.04
N ASN A 399 17.40 -8.68 19.28
CA ASN A 399 18.69 -9.15 19.78
C ASN A 399 19.32 -8.23 20.83
N SER A 400 18.90 -6.96 20.93
CA SER A 400 19.36 -6.05 21.99
C SER A 400 18.66 -6.23 23.35
N MET A 401 17.57 -7.01 23.42
CA MET A 401 16.79 -7.24 24.65
C MET A 401 17.43 -8.26 25.62
N GLY A 402 18.49 -8.97 25.21
CA GLY A 402 19.34 -9.80 26.08
C GLY A 402 18.79 -11.18 26.47
N THR A 403 17.48 -11.34 26.72
CA THR A 403 16.87 -12.66 27.03
C THR A 403 15.52 -12.84 26.35
N LEU A 404 15.12 -14.09 26.14
CA LEU A 404 13.79 -14.41 25.59
C LEU A 404 12.66 -13.92 26.51
N SER A 405 12.87 -13.89 27.82
CA SER A 405 11.92 -13.30 28.78
C SER A 405 11.65 -11.81 28.50
N ALA A 406 12.70 -11.02 28.25
CA ALA A 406 12.58 -9.60 27.93
C ALA A 406 11.83 -9.38 26.60
N VAL A 407 12.05 -10.25 25.62
CA VAL A 407 11.29 -10.24 24.35
C VAL A 407 9.80 -10.50 24.60
N LYS A 408 9.46 -11.52 25.40
CA LYS A 408 8.06 -11.81 25.76
C LYS A 408 7.42 -10.66 26.55
N GLN A 409 8.17 -10.01 27.44
CA GLN A 409 7.70 -8.82 28.16
C GLN A 409 7.41 -7.65 27.22
N TYR A 410 8.29 -7.36 26.26
CA TYR A 410 8.05 -6.34 25.25
C TYR A 410 6.76 -6.61 24.47
N ILE A 411 6.55 -7.85 24.00
CA ILE A 411 5.31 -8.20 23.30
C ILE A 411 4.08 -8.03 24.22
N ASN A 412 4.19 -8.39 25.51
CA ASN A 412 3.12 -8.13 26.48
C ASN A 412 2.82 -6.64 26.69
N THR A 413 3.83 -5.76 26.64
CA THR A 413 3.57 -4.30 26.71
C THR A 413 2.77 -3.80 25.52
N LEU A 414 2.98 -4.37 24.33
CA LEU A 414 2.13 -4.07 23.17
C LEU A 414 0.69 -4.52 23.40
N ILE A 415 0.50 -5.73 23.93
CA ILE A 415 -0.85 -6.25 24.24
C ILE A 415 -1.56 -5.38 25.28
N GLN A 416 -0.86 -4.94 26.33
CA GLN A 416 -1.43 -4.02 27.32
C GLN A 416 -1.74 -2.65 26.70
N GLY A 417 -0.85 -2.14 25.84
CA GLY A 417 -1.03 -0.88 25.12
C GLY A 417 -2.32 -0.86 24.31
N MET A 418 -2.68 -1.97 23.63
CA MET A 418 -3.94 -2.08 22.87
C MET A 418 -5.20 -1.91 23.73
N ASN A 419 -5.11 -2.13 25.05
CA ASN A 419 -6.22 -1.98 25.99
C ASN A 419 -6.14 -0.66 26.79
N SER A 420 -5.24 0.25 26.43
CA SER A 420 -5.11 1.56 27.08
C SER A 420 -6.33 2.45 26.81
N THR A 421 -6.70 3.27 27.80
CA THR A 421 -7.68 4.35 27.62
C THR A 421 -7.08 5.58 26.91
N ASP A 422 -5.76 5.70 26.85
CA ASP A 422 -5.07 6.69 26.03
C ASP A 422 -4.99 6.22 24.57
N TYR A 423 -5.67 6.96 23.69
CA TYR A 423 -5.77 6.66 22.26
C TYR A 423 -4.41 6.57 21.57
N THR A 424 -3.43 7.40 21.96
CA THR A 424 -2.11 7.40 21.29
C THR A 424 -1.34 6.12 21.60
N THR A 425 -1.37 5.70 22.86
CA THR A 425 -0.79 4.44 23.33
C THR A 425 -1.49 3.23 22.69
N GLN A 426 -2.83 3.23 22.67
CA GLN A 426 -3.63 2.17 22.04
C GLN A 426 -3.31 2.03 20.54
N ARG A 427 -3.32 3.14 19.81
CA ARG A 427 -3.03 3.16 18.37
C ARG A 427 -1.64 2.64 18.05
N THR A 428 -0.63 3.12 18.77
CA THR A 428 0.77 2.74 18.53
C THR A 428 0.96 1.24 18.73
N ALA A 429 0.35 0.69 19.78
CA ALA A 429 0.35 -0.75 20.05
C ALA A 429 -0.37 -1.56 18.97
N MET A 430 -1.53 -1.11 18.46
CA MET A 430 -2.26 -1.79 17.39
C MET A 430 -1.49 -1.83 16.06
N ILE A 431 -0.81 -0.74 15.69
CA ILE A 431 0.06 -0.67 14.51
C ILE A 431 1.25 -1.62 14.66
N GLN A 432 1.89 -1.60 15.83
CA GLN A 432 3.06 -2.43 16.10
C GLN A 432 2.72 -3.93 16.17
N PHE A 433 1.60 -4.27 16.80
CA PHE A 433 1.26 -5.67 17.10
C PHE A 433 0.40 -6.34 16.03
N LEU A 434 -0.59 -5.63 15.48
CA LEU A 434 -1.56 -6.17 14.52
C LEU A 434 -1.33 -5.65 13.09
N GLY A 435 -0.60 -4.56 12.92
CA GLY A 435 -0.46 -3.89 11.62
C GLY A 435 -1.76 -3.25 11.15
N ILE A 436 -2.72 -3.13 12.06
CA ILE A 436 -3.96 -2.41 11.84
C ILE A 436 -3.65 -0.97 12.21
N SER A 437 -3.77 -0.05 11.26
CA SER A 437 -3.97 1.34 11.60
C SER A 437 -5.45 1.48 11.93
N PRO A 438 -5.84 1.73 13.19
CA PRO A 438 -7.18 2.22 13.45
C PRO A 438 -7.44 3.40 12.51
N GLU A 439 -8.66 3.45 11.97
CA GLU A 439 -9.26 4.54 11.22
C GLU A 439 -8.50 5.86 11.41
N ARG A 440 -7.96 6.42 10.32
CA ARG A 440 -7.19 7.66 10.33
C ARG A 440 -8.00 8.71 11.10
N LEU A 441 -7.44 9.16 12.24
CA LEU A 441 -8.03 10.20 13.08
C LEU A 441 -8.50 11.36 12.22
N ILE A 442 -9.67 11.91 12.58
CA ILE A 442 -10.09 13.23 12.09
C ILE A 442 -8.93 14.19 12.33
N THR A 443 -8.33 14.70 11.27
CA THR A 443 -7.15 15.55 11.39
C THR A 443 -7.57 16.90 11.95
N ARG A 444 -6.89 17.40 12.98
CA ARG A 444 -7.19 18.67 13.62
C ARG A 444 -5.91 19.46 13.78
N ALA A 445 -5.88 20.71 13.33
CA ALA A 445 -4.73 21.58 13.53
C ALA A 445 -4.44 21.73 15.04
N PRO A 446 -3.18 21.92 15.44
CA PRO A 446 -2.82 22.19 16.82
C PRO A 446 -3.62 23.38 17.36
N TYR A 447 -3.97 23.35 18.64
CA TYR A 447 -4.67 24.47 19.24
C TYR A 447 -3.79 25.71 19.17
N GLN A 448 -4.29 26.72 18.48
CA GLN A 448 -3.77 28.08 18.50
C GLN A 448 -4.97 29.00 18.65
N GLN A 449 -5.00 29.76 19.75
CA GLN A 449 -6.10 30.69 19.98
C GLN A 449 -6.21 31.69 18.82
N GLY A 450 -7.42 31.82 18.27
CA GLY A 450 -7.74 32.89 17.32
C GLY A 450 -8.80 32.52 16.28
N VAL A 451 -9.21 33.56 15.56
CA VAL A 451 -10.14 33.54 14.43
C VAL A 451 -9.40 34.05 13.20
N GLU A 452 -9.36 33.24 12.15
CA GLU A 452 -8.79 33.69 10.88
C GLU A 452 -9.82 34.47 10.09
N VAL A 453 -9.45 35.65 9.59
CA VAL A 453 -10.34 36.50 8.80
C VAL A 453 -9.70 36.78 7.45
N ILE A 454 -10.39 36.40 6.38
CA ILE A 454 -10.02 36.79 5.01
C ILE A 454 -10.91 37.97 4.62
N TRP A 455 -10.27 39.11 4.39
CA TRP A 455 -10.89 40.36 3.99
C TRP A 455 -10.98 40.45 2.46
N MET A 456 -12.12 40.89 1.97
CA MET A 456 -12.46 40.93 0.56
C MET A 456 -13.22 42.22 0.23
N LEU A 457 -13.26 42.53 -1.05
CA LEU A 457 -14.16 43.53 -1.59
C LEU A 457 -15.44 42.83 -2.04
N ALA A 458 -16.61 43.25 -1.58
CA ALA A 458 -17.89 42.80 -2.10
C ALA A 458 -18.11 43.34 -3.52
N ARG A 459 -18.94 42.64 -4.31
CA ARG A 459 -19.42 43.21 -5.58
C ARG A 459 -20.63 44.10 -5.29
N PRO A 460 -20.62 45.39 -5.71
CA PRO A 460 -21.74 46.29 -5.48
C PRO A 460 -23.04 45.71 -6.02
N GLY A 461 -24.07 45.70 -5.18
CA GLY A 461 -25.37 45.16 -5.49
C GLY A 461 -25.47 43.62 -5.46
N TYR A 462 -24.41 42.90 -5.10
CA TYR A 462 -24.41 41.43 -5.08
C TYR A 462 -23.73 40.90 -3.80
N PRO A 463 -24.47 40.77 -2.68
CA PRO A 463 -23.93 40.28 -1.40
C PRO A 463 -23.33 38.87 -1.46
N ASN A 464 -23.71 38.09 -2.47
CA ASN A 464 -23.24 36.72 -2.72
C ASN A 464 -22.03 36.65 -3.67
N GLN A 465 -21.38 37.78 -3.98
CA GLN A 465 -20.23 37.84 -4.90
C GLN A 465 -19.13 38.73 -4.37
N VAL A 466 -17.88 38.36 -4.63
CA VAL A 466 -16.68 39.04 -4.11
C VAL A 466 -15.81 39.57 -5.25
N SER A 467 -15.49 40.86 -5.30
CA SER A 467 -14.74 41.48 -6.41
C SER A 467 -13.22 41.37 -6.27
N ALA A 468 -12.69 41.17 -5.06
CA ALA A 468 -11.25 41.06 -4.81
C ALA A 468 -10.94 40.42 -3.45
N ILE A 469 -9.76 39.83 -3.30
CA ILE A 469 -9.20 39.43 -1.99
C ILE A 469 -8.20 40.50 -1.54
N LEU A 470 -8.39 41.04 -0.33
CA LEU A 470 -7.66 42.22 0.15
C LEU A 470 -6.49 41.85 1.05
N LYS A 471 -6.72 41.01 2.07
CA LYS A 471 -5.70 40.47 2.99
C LYS A 471 -6.27 39.43 3.94
N ARG A 472 -5.40 38.85 4.77
CA ARG A 472 -5.73 38.01 5.92
C ARG A 472 -5.40 38.73 7.23
N THR A 473 -6.18 38.49 8.28
CA THR A 473 -5.80 38.79 9.67
C THR A 473 -6.10 37.60 10.58
N ILE A 474 -5.44 37.55 11.74
CA ILE A 474 -5.75 36.60 12.82
C ILE A 474 -6.17 37.42 14.04
N GLU A 475 -7.42 37.26 14.44
CA GLU A 475 -8.05 38.03 15.51
C GLU A 475 -8.21 37.16 16.76
N THR A 476 -8.24 37.77 17.94
CA THR A 476 -8.44 37.02 19.20
C THR A 476 -9.89 36.62 19.43
N ASP A 477 -10.82 37.29 18.76
CA ASP A 477 -12.27 37.14 18.90
C ASP A 477 -12.93 37.36 17.52
N ILE A 478 -14.23 37.03 17.43
CA ILE A 478 -15.05 37.26 16.25
C ILE A 478 -15.11 38.78 15.98
N VAL A 479 -14.78 39.16 14.74
CA VAL A 479 -14.89 40.54 14.27
C VAL A 479 -16.35 40.92 14.16
N GLN A 480 -16.71 42.04 14.77
CA GLN A 480 -18.06 42.61 14.78
C GLN A 480 -18.02 44.12 14.58
N PHE A 481 -19.10 44.66 14.03
CA PHE A 481 -19.28 46.08 13.76
C PHE A 481 -20.54 46.61 14.45
N THR A 482 -20.44 47.82 14.99
CA THR A 482 -21.60 48.52 15.55
C THR A 482 -22.60 48.86 14.44
N PRO A 483 -23.91 48.65 14.68
CA PRO A 483 -24.95 48.98 13.71
C PRO A 483 -24.89 50.44 13.25
N GLY A 484 -24.94 50.64 11.93
CA GLY A 484 -24.94 51.96 11.29
C GLY A 484 -23.58 52.67 11.29
N SER A 485 -22.47 51.95 11.56
CA SER A 485 -21.14 52.54 11.49
C SER A 485 -20.77 52.92 10.06
N THR A 486 -20.19 54.12 9.89
CA THR A 486 -19.73 54.66 8.59
C THR A 486 -18.22 54.95 8.58
N GLY A 487 -17.54 54.68 9.69
CA GLY A 487 -16.11 54.90 9.86
C GLY A 487 -15.24 53.94 9.03
N ILE A 488 -13.93 54.18 9.04
CA ILE A 488 -12.97 53.23 8.46
C ILE A 488 -12.91 51.99 9.35
N ILE A 489 -12.97 50.80 8.75
CA ILE A 489 -12.80 49.55 9.48
C ILE A 489 -11.36 49.47 10.00
N PRO A 490 -11.10 49.36 11.32
CA PRO A 490 -9.76 49.43 11.89
C PRO A 490 -8.79 48.40 11.30
N GLN A 491 -9.27 47.17 11.07
CA GLN A 491 -8.50 46.10 10.45
C GLN A 491 -8.08 46.45 9.01
N LEU A 492 -8.81 47.35 8.34
CA LEU A 492 -8.51 47.84 6.99
C LEU A 492 -7.94 49.27 7.00
N ALA A 493 -7.73 49.89 8.16
CA ALA A 493 -7.24 51.26 8.26
C ALA A 493 -5.80 51.43 7.78
N SER A 494 -5.02 50.34 7.76
CA SER A 494 -3.68 50.30 7.19
C SER A 494 -3.67 50.23 5.66
N THR A 495 -4.83 50.36 5.00
CA THR A 495 -4.94 50.47 3.55
C THR A 495 -5.28 51.91 3.21
N ALA A 496 -4.59 52.51 2.24
CA ALA A 496 -4.89 53.88 1.77
C ALA A 496 -5.58 53.84 0.40
N PRO A 497 -6.81 54.40 0.23
CA PRO A 497 -7.68 54.93 1.28
C PRO A 497 -8.25 53.79 2.15
N GLY A 498 -8.48 54.07 3.43
CA GLY A 498 -9.11 53.11 4.35
C GLY A 498 -10.51 52.76 3.86
N LEU A 499 -10.89 51.49 3.97
CA LEU A 499 -12.19 51.01 3.47
C LEU A 499 -13.28 51.13 4.55
N SER A 500 -14.41 51.70 4.16
CA SER A 500 -15.62 51.84 4.98
C SER A 500 -16.88 51.26 4.33
N GLN A 501 -16.80 50.87 3.05
CA GLN A 501 -17.91 50.41 2.22
C GLN A 501 -17.47 49.28 1.30
N PHE A 502 -18.42 48.50 0.81
CA PHE A 502 -18.21 47.37 -0.09
C PHE A 502 -17.26 46.31 0.49
N VAL A 503 -17.25 46.16 1.81
CA VAL A 503 -16.35 45.22 2.49
C VAL A 503 -17.08 43.91 2.73
N SER A 504 -16.41 42.81 2.40
CA SER A 504 -16.82 41.47 2.82
C SER A 504 -15.71 40.78 3.58
N MET A 505 -16.08 39.83 4.43
CA MET A 505 -15.14 38.99 5.16
C MET A 505 -15.69 37.59 5.34
N ILE A 506 -14.79 36.62 5.41
CA ILE A 506 -15.08 35.28 5.90
C ILE A 506 -14.19 35.03 7.13
N GLN A 507 -14.82 34.67 8.23
CA GLN A 507 -14.15 34.31 9.49
C GLN A 507 -14.21 32.79 9.64
N LEU A 508 -13.05 32.14 9.80
CA LEU A 508 -12.91 30.69 9.93
C LEU A 508 -12.20 30.33 11.23
N PHE A 509 -12.83 29.47 12.01
CA PHE A 509 -12.27 28.97 13.26
C PHE A 509 -12.90 27.64 13.65
N ASP A 510 -12.24 26.94 14.55
CA ASP A 510 -12.65 25.68 15.14
C ASP A 510 -12.97 25.90 16.62
N VAL A 511 -14.22 25.67 17.01
CA VAL A 511 -14.66 25.82 18.41
C VAL A 511 -14.25 24.58 19.22
N ARG A 512 -13.35 24.79 20.17
CA ARG A 512 -12.81 23.76 21.07
C ARG A 512 -13.77 23.54 22.24
N ALA A 513 -14.90 22.92 21.93
CA ALA A 513 -15.96 22.64 22.90
C ALA A 513 -15.42 21.73 24.04
N PRO A 514 -15.51 22.14 25.32
CA PRO A 514 -15.16 21.29 26.46
C PRO A 514 -16.20 20.19 26.72
N SER A 515 -17.44 20.42 26.27
CA SER A 515 -18.55 19.47 26.30
C SER A 515 -19.46 19.70 25.09
N ASP A 516 -20.25 18.72 24.71
CA ASP A 516 -21.23 18.87 23.65
C ASP A 516 -22.25 19.96 24.00
N PHE A 517 -22.59 20.82 23.04
CA PHE A 517 -23.59 21.87 23.21
C PHE A 517 -24.26 22.21 21.89
N THR A 518 -25.40 22.91 21.95
CA THR A 518 -26.10 23.38 20.76
C THR A 518 -26.49 24.84 20.91
N THR A 519 -26.46 25.60 19.80
CA THR A 519 -26.71 27.05 19.86
C THR A 519 -27.49 27.58 18.66
N LYS A 520 -28.24 28.66 18.90
CA LYS A 520 -28.88 29.52 17.90
C LYS A 520 -28.09 30.81 17.72
N PHE A 521 -28.23 31.42 16.55
CA PHE A 521 -27.57 32.66 16.19
C PHE A 521 -28.59 33.79 16.08
N SER A 522 -28.28 34.94 16.66
CA SER A 522 -28.95 36.22 16.38
C SER A 522 -27.95 37.16 15.74
N ILE A 523 -28.25 37.60 14.53
CA ILE A 523 -27.33 38.35 13.68
C ILE A 523 -28.00 39.64 13.23
N THR A 524 -27.44 40.78 13.62
CA THR A 524 -27.83 42.10 13.09
C THR A 524 -26.89 42.50 11.98
N ILE A 525 -27.43 42.77 10.79
CA ILE A 525 -26.67 42.88 9.55
C ILE A 525 -27.23 43.97 8.62
N ASP A 526 -26.36 44.69 7.92
CA ASP A 526 -26.79 45.67 6.89
C ASP A 526 -27.22 44.98 5.59
N ASP A 527 -26.43 43.99 5.12
CA ASP A 527 -26.63 43.31 3.84
C ASP A 527 -26.55 41.79 4.02
N GLY A 528 -25.53 41.14 3.47
CA GLY A 528 -25.45 39.68 3.39
C GLY A 528 -24.67 39.06 4.53
N PHE A 529 -25.13 37.90 4.99
CA PHE A 529 -24.37 37.01 5.86
C PHE A 529 -24.67 35.53 5.59
N PHE A 530 -23.74 34.67 6.01
CA PHE A 530 -24.07 33.30 6.35
C PHE A 530 -23.25 32.80 7.54
N VAL A 531 -23.80 31.84 8.27
CA VAL A 531 -23.15 31.08 9.32
C VAL A 531 -23.25 29.61 8.96
N ALA A 532 -22.11 28.96 8.80
CA ALA A 532 -22.03 27.53 8.56
C ALA A 532 -21.25 26.85 9.69
N VAL A 533 -21.83 25.80 10.26
CA VAL A 533 -21.26 25.04 11.40
C VAL A 533 -21.22 23.58 11.02
N ASN A 534 -20.03 22.98 11.09
CA ASN A 534 -19.83 21.56 10.80
C ASN A 534 -20.42 21.13 9.44
N GLN A 535 -20.31 22.02 8.47
CA GLN A 535 -20.70 21.80 7.08
C GLN A 535 -19.50 21.43 6.21
N PRO A 536 -19.73 20.80 5.05
CA PRO A 536 -18.70 20.58 4.03
C PRO A 536 -17.97 21.86 3.62
N PRO A 537 -16.72 21.76 3.14
CA PRO A 537 -15.94 22.94 2.79
C PRO A 537 -16.62 23.80 1.70
N ASN A 538 -17.33 23.18 0.76
CA ASN A 538 -18.01 23.83 -0.37
C ASN A 538 -19.37 24.46 -0.04
N ILE A 539 -19.78 24.49 1.23
CA ILE A 539 -21.09 25.02 1.66
C ILE A 539 -21.36 26.47 1.21
N ALA A 540 -20.31 27.27 1.00
CA ALA A 540 -20.42 28.63 0.47
C ALA A 540 -21.14 28.65 -0.89
N THR A 541 -20.96 27.64 -1.73
CA THR A 541 -21.66 27.50 -3.02
C THR A 541 -23.17 27.41 -2.83
N SER A 542 -23.60 26.58 -1.87
CA SER A 542 -25.02 26.42 -1.56
C SER A 542 -25.60 27.70 -0.93
N ALA A 543 -24.84 28.36 -0.05
CA ALA A 543 -25.24 29.62 0.54
C ALA A 543 -25.40 30.71 -0.52
N PHE A 544 -24.39 30.93 -1.38
CA PHE A 544 -24.41 31.97 -2.41
C PHE A 544 -25.48 31.79 -3.48
N ASN A 545 -25.95 30.56 -3.69
CA ASN A 545 -27.06 30.27 -4.60
C ASN A 545 -28.45 30.44 -3.97
N THR A 546 -28.52 30.64 -2.64
CA THR A 546 -29.80 30.72 -1.92
C THR A 546 -29.90 32.03 -1.14
N LEU A 547 -30.86 32.88 -1.48
CA LEU A 547 -31.01 34.20 -0.86
C LEU A 547 -31.29 34.13 0.65
N TYR A 548 -31.99 33.09 1.12
CA TYR A 548 -32.27 32.86 2.54
C TYR A 548 -32.26 31.36 2.86
N VAL A 549 -31.59 30.97 3.94
CA VAL A 549 -31.55 29.59 4.44
C VAL A 549 -31.56 29.61 5.97
N ASP A 550 -32.38 28.75 6.58
CA ASP A 550 -32.35 28.49 8.03
C ASP A 550 -32.57 27.01 8.29
N GLN A 551 -31.46 26.29 8.47
CA GLN A 551 -31.43 24.87 8.78
C GLN A 551 -30.30 24.57 9.76
N THR A 552 -30.32 23.38 10.36
CA THR A 552 -29.25 22.93 11.26
C THR A 552 -27.88 23.08 10.60
N GLY A 553 -27.00 23.86 11.23
CA GLY A 553 -25.64 24.09 10.75
C GLY A 553 -25.50 25.05 9.56
N LEU A 554 -26.58 25.62 8.99
CA LEU A 554 -26.50 26.66 7.97
C LEU A 554 -27.61 27.70 8.14
N PHE A 555 -27.22 28.94 8.42
CA PHE A 555 -28.12 30.08 8.57
C PHE A 555 -27.62 31.26 7.73
N ALA A 556 -28.41 31.73 6.78
CA ALA A 556 -27.97 32.71 5.80
C ALA A 556 -29.09 33.66 5.37
N ASN A 557 -28.73 34.90 5.10
CA ASN A 557 -29.51 35.83 4.28
C ASN A 557 -28.54 36.67 3.45
N LEU A 558 -28.65 36.59 2.12
CA LEU A 558 -27.75 37.26 1.17
C LEU A 558 -28.52 38.25 0.28
N SER A 559 -29.35 39.07 0.91
CA SER A 559 -30.12 40.13 0.25
C SER A 559 -29.51 41.50 0.54
N ILE A 560 -29.69 42.46 -0.38
CA ILE A 560 -29.40 43.87 -0.11
C ILE A 560 -30.49 44.38 0.82
N GLN A 561 -30.10 44.97 1.94
CA GLN A 561 -31.04 45.49 2.93
C GLN A 561 -30.42 46.64 3.73
N GLY A 562 -31.15 47.13 4.73
CA GLY A 562 -30.57 47.96 5.78
C GLY A 562 -30.34 47.12 7.04
N PRO A 563 -29.85 47.72 8.14
CA PRO A 563 -29.57 47.03 9.38
C PRO A 563 -30.80 46.27 9.91
N THR A 564 -30.76 44.93 9.84
CA THR A 564 -31.87 44.04 10.17
C THR A 564 -31.39 42.91 11.07
N ASN A 565 -32.16 42.54 12.09
CA ASN A 565 -31.84 41.42 12.97
C ASN A 565 -32.54 40.13 12.51
N TYR A 566 -31.74 39.06 12.35
CA TYR A 566 -32.19 37.71 12.01
C TYR A 566 -31.88 36.75 13.15
N ILE A 567 -32.81 35.88 13.50
CA ILE A 567 -32.64 34.87 14.54
C ILE A 567 -32.84 33.49 13.93
N SER A 568 -31.90 32.57 14.13
CA SER A 568 -32.03 31.22 13.60
C SER A 568 -33.13 30.44 14.32
N GLY A 569 -34.03 29.86 13.55
CA GLY A 569 -35.05 28.92 14.00
C GLY A 569 -34.43 27.58 14.41
N SER A 570 -33.38 27.15 13.71
CA SER A 570 -32.66 25.91 13.94
C SER A 570 -31.47 26.08 14.90
N CYS A 571 -31.15 25.04 15.68
CA CYS A 571 -29.94 24.98 16.51
C CYS A 571 -28.81 24.26 15.77
N SER A 572 -27.58 24.75 15.91
CA SER A 572 -26.37 24.08 15.40
C SER A 572 -25.67 23.29 16.49
N ASN A 573 -25.10 22.15 16.13
CA ASN A 573 -24.47 21.21 17.06
C ASN A 573 -22.95 21.39 17.14
N TYR A 574 -22.41 21.29 18.35
CA TYR A 574 -20.99 21.32 18.66
C TYR A 574 -20.64 20.10 19.51
N PHE A 575 -19.55 19.43 19.17
CA PHE A 575 -19.12 18.19 19.83
C PHE A 575 -17.74 18.36 20.45
N ALA A 576 -17.54 17.83 21.65
CA ALA A 576 -16.23 17.85 22.30
C ALA A 576 -15.21 16.94 21.58
N ALA A 577 -15.69 15.83 21.00
CA ALA A 577 -14.84 14.78 20.42
C ALA A 577 -14.37 15.07 19.00
N THR A 578 -15.01 15.99 18.26
CA THR A 578 -14.66 16.30 16.87
C THR A 578 -14.28 17.77 16.70
N PRO A 579 -13.63 18.16 15.59
CA PRO A 579 -13.54 19.57 15.23
C PRO A 579 -14.94 20.19 15.12
N ASN A 580 -15.05 21.48 15.43
CA ASN A 580 -16.27 22.26 15.24
C ASN A 580 -16.01 23.46 14.34
N ILE A 581 -15.93 23.21 13.03
CA ILE A 581 -15.58 24.26 12.09
C ILE A 581 -16.76 25.21 11.92
N THR A 582 -16.51 26.48 12.22
CA THR A 582 -17.47 27.58 12.06
C THR A 582 -16.94 28.53 10.99
N LYS A 583 -17.80 28.84 10.01
CA LYS A 583 -17.59 29.87 9.01
C LYS A 583 -18.62 30.97 9.19
N LEU A 584 -18.17 32.21 9.31
CA LEU A 584 -19.03 33.39 9.38
C LEU A 584 -18.70 34.32 8.22
N TYR A 585 -19.64 34.48 7.30
CA TYR A 585 -19.52 35.41 6.19
C TYR A 585 -20.31 36.67 6.46
N TYR A 586 -19.72 37.80 6.09
CA TYR A 586 -20.33 39.12 6.07
C TYR A 586 -20.04 39.77 4.72
N SER A 587 -21.01 40.51 4.19
CA SER A 587 -20.84 41.36 3.02
C SER A 587 -21.69 42.62 3.16
N ASP A 588 -21.09 43.80 3.10
CA ASP A 588 -21.74 45.06 2.69
C ASP A 588 -21.60 45.19 1.18
N ALA A 589 -22.69 45.14 0.45
CA ALA A 589 -22.74 45.28 -1.01
C ALA A 589 -23.63 46.46 -1.44
N GLY A 590 -24.44 47.03 -0.54
CA GLY A 590 -25.32 48.16 -0.77
C GLY A 590 -24.58 49.50 -0.77
N GLY A 591 -23.50 49.63 0.02
CA GLY A 591 -22.76 50.87 0.17
C GLY A 591 -23.56 51.91 0.94
N GLY A 592 -23.19 52.17 2.20
CA GLY A 592 -23.92 53.12 3.04
C GLY A 592 -23.56 53.05 4.53
N GLY A 593 -23.02 51.91 4.96
CA GLY A 593 -22.54 51.66 6.31
C GLY A 593 -22.15 50.18 6.46
N HIS A 594 -21.53 49.83 7.58
CA HIS A 594 -21.20 48.45 7.90
C HIS A 594 -21.83 48.08 9.25
N THR A 595 -22.64 47.01 9.23
CA THR A 595 -23.28 46.46 10.41
C THR A 595 -23.10 44.94 10.39
N PHE A 596 -22.49 44.38 11.44
CA PHE A 596 -22.41 42.95 11.68
C PHE A 596 -22.26 42.69 13.18
N GLN A 597 -23.34 42.33 13.85
CA GLN A 597 -23.30 41.87 15.23
C GLN A 597 -23.85 40.46 15.32
N MET A 598 -23.16 39.62 16.08
CA MET A 598 -23.52 38.22 16.27
C MET A 598 -23.60 37.94 17.77
N THR A 599 -24.73 37.38 18.19
CA THR A 599 -24.87 36.79 19.52
C THR A 599 -25.35 35.36 19.40
N THR A 600 -24.99 34.54 20.38
CA THR A 600 -25.38 33.13 20.41
C THR A 600 -26.23 32.84 21.64
N THR A 601 -27.32 32.10 21.45
CA THR A 601 -28.18 31.63 22.55
C THR A 601 -28.05 30.11 22.63
N ALA A 602 -27.72 29.57 23.80
CA ALA A 602 -27.64 28.13 23.99
C ALA A 602 -29.04 27.50 23.86
N CYS A 603 -29.15 26.45 23.04
CA CYS A 603 -30.34 25.60 23.01
C CYS A 603 -30.21 24.45 24.02
N SER A 604 -28.99 23.94 24.20
CA SER A 604 -28.62 22.90 25.17
C SER A 604 -27.13 23.02 25.51
N GLY A 605 -26.75 22.64 26.73
CA GLY A 605 -25.38 22.76 27.22
C GLY A 605 -24.93 24.21 27.45
N SER A 606 -23.68 24.38 27.86
CA SER A 606 -23.07 25.72 27.99
C SER A 606 -22.39 26.11 26.69
N SER A 607 -22.87 27.19 26.05
CA SER A 607 -22.27 27.68 24.80
C SER A 607 -20.81 28.06 25.03
N SER A 608 -19.92 27.53 24.17
CA SER A 608 -18.48 27.82 24.22
C SER A 608 -18.06 28.86 23.18
N PHE A 609 -18.97 29.75 22.78
CA PHE A 609 -18.68 30.92 21.96
C PHE A 609 -18.01 32.02 22.77
N THR A 610 -16.79 31.75 23.24
CA THR A 610 -15.92 32.76 23.87
C THR A 610 -14.48 32.58 23.40
N PRO A 611 -13.67 33.66 23.43
CA PRO A 611 -12.28 33.68 22.92
C PRO A 611 -11.37 32.50 23.30
N PRO A 612 -11.35 31.97 24.55
CA PRO A 612 -10.46 30.87 24.88
C PRO A 612 -10.76 29.58 24.10
N TYR A 613 -11.95 29.43 23.52
CA TYR A 613 -12.33 28.22 22.78
C TYR A 613 -12.19 28.37 21.27
N TYR A 614 -11.84 29.55 20.74
CA TYR A 614 -11.59 29.71 19.30
C TYR A 614 -10.20 29.27 18.95
N SER A 615 -10.10 28.27 18.07
CA SER A 615 -8.84 27.80 17.52
C SER A 615 -8.78 28.07 16.04
N LEU A 616 -7.57 28.34 15.52
CA LEU A 616 -7.35 28.34 14.08
C LEU A 616 -7.66 26.97 13.46
N THR A 617 -8.11 27.00 12.20
CA THR A 617 -8.36 25.80 11.37
C THR A 617 -7.12 25.32 10.62
N LEU A 618 -6.01 26.06 10.72
CA LEU A 618 -4.72 25.71 10.15
C LEU A 618 -3.59 26.20 11.06
N GLU A 619 -2.37 25.73 10.80
CA GLU A 619 -1.19 26.30 11.44
C GLU A 619 -1.05 27.79 11.06
N PRO A 620 -0.62 28.69 11.96
CA PRO A 620 -0.60 30.14 11.70
C PRO A 620 0.14 30.56 10.43
N ARG A 621 1.18 29.79 10.09
CA ARG A 621 2.10 29.95 8.96
C ARG A 621 1.71 29.12 7.72
N ALA A 622 0.62 28.35 7.79
CA ALA A 622 0.12 27.64 6.62
C ALA A 622 -0.40 28.64 5.57
N PRO A 623 -0.43 28.26 4.28
CA PRO A 623 -0.97 29.13 3.24
C PRO A 623 -2.45 29.41 3.50
N PHE A 624 -2.82 30.69 3.41
CA PHE A 624 -4.17 31.13 3.74
C PHE A 624 -5.14 30.94 2.57
N LEU A 625 -4.63 31.06 1.33
CA LEU A 625 -5.27 30.54 0.13
C LEU A 625 -4.46 29.36 -0.37
N ASN A 626 -5.14 28.23 -0.55
CA ASN A 626 -4.53 26.98 -0.94
C ASN A 626 -5.31 26.37 -2.10
N PHE A 627 -4.92 26.72 -3.33
CA PHE A 627 -5.53 26.22 -4.56
C PHE A 627 -4.92 24.89 -4.97
N GLU A 628 -5.73 23.83 -4.96
CA GLU A 628 -5.33 22.48 -5.32
C GLU A 628 -6.45 21.77 -6.07
N VAL A 629 -6.16 20.61 -6.67
CA VAL A 629 -7.23 19.70 -7.12
C VAL A 629 -7.99 19.17 -5.90
N LEU A 630 -9.28 19.47 -5.83
CA LEU A 630 -10.13 19.04 -4.73
C LEU A 630 -10.29 17.51 -4.71
N GLN A 631 -10.74 16.96 -3.58
CA GLN A 631 -10.90 15.51 -3.41
C GLN A 631 -11.91 14.88 -4.39
N ASP A 632 -12.85 15.67 -4.92
CA ASP A 632 -13.78 15.23 -5.97
C ASP A 632 -13.07 14.96 -7.31
N GLY A 633 -11.83 15.43 -7.47
CA GLY A 633 -11.01 15.28 -8.66
C GLY A 633 -11.48 16.10 -9.86
N GLY A 634 -12.46 16.99 -9.69
CA GLY A 634 -13.13 17.70 -10.79
C GLY A 634 -12.89 19.21 -10.84
N THR A 635 -12.27 19.78 -9.81
CA THR A 635 -12.11 21.24 -9.66
C THR A 635 -10.73 21.57 -9.08
N PHE A 636 -10.14 22.69 -9.55
CA PHE A 636 -8.93 23.27 -8.96
C PHE A 636 -9.33 24.52 -8.17
N ASP A 637 -9.39 24.47 -6.85
CA ASP A 637 -9.97 25.59 -6.06
C ASP A 637 -9.34 25.65 -4.67
N ASP A 638 -9.66 26.69 -3.90
CA ASP A 638 -9.27 26.79 -2.50
C ASP A 638 -9.85 25.62 -1.71
N THR A 639 -8.97 24.87 -1.03
CA THR A 639 -9.36 23.63 -0.34
C THR A 639 -10.28 23.86 0.86
N ARG A 640 -10.29 25.07 1.44
CA ARG A 640 -11.08 25.39 2.63
C ARG A 640 -12.37 26.12 2.30
N ASN A 641 -12.38 26.94 1.26
CA ASN A 641 -13.52 27.74 0.79
C ASN A 641 -13.85 27.51 -0.69
N PRO A 642 -14.00 26.25 -1.14
CA PRO A 642 -14.30 25.97 -2.53
C PRO A 642 -15.65 26.55 -2.94
N GLY A 643 -15.68 27.12 -4.13
CA GLY A 643 -16.82 27.79 -4.75
C GLY A 643 -17.03 29.24 -4.32
N MET A 644 -16.38 29.68 -3.24
CA MET A 644 -16.54 31.04 -2.72
C MET A 644 -15.91 32.10 -3.64
N PHE A 645 -14.78 31.75 -4.26
CA PHE A 645 -14.00 32.66 -5.12
C PHE A 645 -14.24 32.41 -6.61
N ASN A 646 -15.31 31.70 -6.99
CA ASN A 646 -15.57 31.30 -8.37
C ASN A 646 -15.54 32.45 -9.38
N ASN A 647 -15.99 33.64 -8.99
CA ASN A 647 -16.01 34.79 -9.87
C ASN A 647 -14.64 35.50 -9.97
N LEU A 648 -13.66 35.12 -9.14
CA LEU A 648 -12.26 35.52 -9.22
C LEU A 648 -11.41 34.48 -9.94
N ILE A 649 -11.96 33.32 -10.26
CA ILE A 649 -11.21 32.21 -10.85
C ILE A 649 -11.76 31.91 -12.23
N SER A 650 -10.97 32.16 -13.27
CA SER A 650 -11.29 31.76 -14.62
C SER A 650 -10.49 30.52 -15.00
N GLN A 651 -11.22 29.43 -15.26
CA GLN A 651 -10.67 28.14 -15.65
C GLN A 651 -11.25 27.70 -16.99
N GLY A 652 -10.42 27.11 -17.85
CA GLY A 652 -10.86 26.57 -19.13
C GLY A 652 -9.94 25.45 -19.60
N SER A 653 -10.52 24.38 -20.14
CA SER A 653 -9.80 23.26 -20.76
C SER A 653 -8.67 22.69 -19.87
N LEU A 654 -8.92 22.53 -18.57
CA LEU A 654 -8.01 21.86 -17.63
C LEU A 654 -8.26 20.35 -17.63
N GLU A 655 -7.20 19.55 -17.69
CA GLU A 655 -7.27 18.09 -17.53
C GLU A 655 -6.92 17.72 -16.09
N PHE A 656 -7.82 17.04 -15.38
CA PHE A 656 -7.64 16.69 -13.97
C PHE A 656 -7.09 15.28 -13.78
N HIS A 657 -6.02 15.16 -13.01
CA HIS A 657 -5.37 13.89 -12.66
C HIS A 657 -5.42 13.69 -11.14
N ASN A 658 -6.25 12.75 -10.68
CA ASN A 658 -6.47 12.49 -9.25
C ASN A 658 -6.41 10.97 -8.92
N ARG A 659 -5.96 10.13 -9.85
CA ARG A 659 -5.88 8.68 -9.61
C ARG A 659 -4.74 8.34 -8.64
N PRO A 660 -4.89 7.33 -7.75
CA PRO A 660 -3.85 6.98 -6.77
C PRO A 660 -2.44 6.81 -7.37
N GLU A 661 -2.34 6.13 -8.51
CA GLU A 661 -1.08 5.91 -9.23
C GLU A 661 -0.43 7.19 -9.76
N GLU A 662 -1.23 8.17 -10.19
CA GLU A 662 -0.75 9.46 -10.70
C GLU A 662 -0.31 10.37 -9.56
N ARG A 663 -1.09 10.38 -8.47
CA ARG A 663 -0.81 11.15 -7.25
C ARG A 663 0.52 10.75 -6.63
N ASN A 664 0.88 9.47 -6.64
CA ASN A 664 2.17 8.99 -6.12
C ASN A 664 3.38 9.62 -6.82
N SER A 665 3.20 10.16 -8.03
CA SER A 665 4.26 10.86 -8.76
C SER A 665 4.38 12.35 -8.40
N VAL A 666 3.51 12.85 -7.51
CA VAL A 666 3.41 14.26 -7.10
C VAL A 666 3.78 14.37 -5.63
N PRO A 667 4.57 15.38 -5.23
CA PRO A 667 4.84 15.62 -3.81
C PRO A 667 3.52 15.73 -3.03
N GLY A 668 3.44 15.00 -1.91
CA GLY A 668 2.24 14.98 -1.08
C GLY A 668 1.11 14.09 -1.53
N ASN A 669 1.29 13.30 -2.58
CA ASN A 669 0.22 12.47 -3.16
C ASN A 669 -1.03 13.29 -3.53
N LYS A 670 -0.83 14.51 -4.02
CA LYS A 670 -1.90 15.43 -4.44
C LYS A 670 -2.34 15.15 -5.87
N GLY A 671 -3.60 15.45 -6.15
CA GLY A 671 -4.06 15.58 -7.54
C GLY A 671 -3.37 16.77 -8.21
N PHE A 672 -3.31 16.76 -9.54
CA PHE A 672 -2.75 17.86 -10.33
C PHE A 672 -3.60 18.12 -11.56
N ILE A 673 -3.47 19.31 -12.12
CA ILE A 673 -4.04 19.65 -13.42
C ILE A 673 -2.94 19.60 -14.48
N ARG A 674 -3.29 19.15 -15.68
CA ARG A 674 -2.48 19.30 -16.88
C ARG A 674 -3.06 20.40 -17.74
N LEU A 675 -2.18 21.31 -18.16
CA LEU A 675 -2.49 22.44 -19.02
C LEU A 675 -1.83 22.24 -20.38
N THR A 676 -2.62 22.43 -21.44
CA THR A 676 -2.10 22.62 -22.81
C THR A 676 -2.06 24.11 -23.09
N ASN A 677 -0.86 24.64 -23.34
CA ASN A 677 -0.60 26.08 -23.19
C ASN A 677 -1.44 27.01 -24.07
N ASN A 678 -1.88 26.53 -25.23
CA ASN A 678 -2.72 27.27 -26.18
C ASN A 678 -4.23 27.20 -25.89
N SER A 679 -4.71 26.17 -25.21
CA SER A 679 -6.15 25.96 -24.98
C SER A 679 -6.55 26.15 -23.52
N SER A 680 -5.69 25.78 -22.58
CA SER A 680 -5.95 25.86 -21.15
C SER A 680 -5.81 27.28 -20.62
N ILE A 681 -6.68 27.63 -19.68
CA ILE A 681 -6.66 28.92 -18.97
C ILE A 681 -6.79 28.61 -17.48
N LEU A 682 -5.88 29.15 -16.67
CA LEU A 682 -6.07 29.31 -15.24
C LEU A 682 -5.68 30.74 -14.88
N ASN A 683 -6.64 31.54 -14.48
CA ASN A 683 -6.45 32.95 -14.13
C ASN A 683 -7.17 33.27 -12.83
N LEU A 684 -6.40 33.68 -11.83
CA LEU A 684 -6.87 34.16 -10.53
C LEU A 684 -6.86 35.68 -10.57
N THR A 685 -8.03 36.28 -10.69
CA THR A 685 -8.19 37.73 -10.85
C THR A 685 -8.38 38.41 -9.49
N ASN A 686 -7.87 39.64 -9.40
CA ASN A 686 -8.06 40.53 -8.25
C ASN A 686 -7.66 39.94 -6.88
N ILE A 687 -6.61 39.13 -6.83
CA ILE A 687 -5.91 38.83 -5.57
C ILE A 687 -4.96 39.98 -5.32
N ALA A 688 -5.31 40.90 -4.42
CA ALA A 688 -4.50 42.09 -4.17
C ALA A 688 -3.05 41.71 -3.87
N TYR A 689 -2.09 42.42 -4.47
CA TYR A 689 -0.67 42.18 -4.14
C TYR A 689 -0.42 42.38 -2.64
N GLN A 690 -1.08 43.34 -1.99
CA GLN A 690 -1.01 43.52 -0.53
C GLN A 690 -1.58 42.35 0.29
N ALA A 691 -2.35 41.45 -0.33
CA ALA A 691 -2.93 40.29 0.36
C ALA A 691 -1.90 39.19 0.66
N TRP A 692 -0.78 39.17 -0.07
CA TRP A 692 0.22 38.12 0.03
C TRP A 692 1.64 38.68 0.07
N GLY A 693 2.48 38.15 0.94
CA GLY A 693 3.93 38.38 0.92
C GLY A 693 4.65 37.38 0.01
N THR A 694 4.10 36.17 -0.16
CA THR A 694 4.67 35.15 -1.04
C THR A 694 3.59 34.35 -1.77
N CYS A 695 3.78 34.13 -3.07
CA CYS A 695 3.03 33.18 -3.89
C CYS A 695 3.94 32.02 -4.27
N THR A 696 3.47 30.78 -4.11
CA THR A 696 4.23 29.58 -4.42
C THR A 696 3.40 28.65 -5.30
N PHE A 697 4.06 27.90 -6.17
CA PHE A 697 3.38 26.85 -6.93
C PHE A 697 4.34 25.75 -7.34
N ALA A 698 3.80 24.55 -7.51
CA ALA A 698 4.55 23.38 -7.97
C ALA A 698 4.13 22.97 -9.37
N PHE A 699 5.10 22.86 -10.27
CA PHE A 699 4.86 22.54 -11.67
C PHE A 699 5.85 21.52 -12.23
N ARG A 700 5.47 20.85 -13.32
CA ARG A 700 6.32 19.91 -14.05
C ARG A 700 6.05 20.03 -15.54
N ILE A 701 7.08 20.23 -16.35
CA ILE A 701 6.91 20.27 -17.81
C ILE A 701 6.84 18.83 -18.38
N GLN A 702 5.90 18.60 -19.29
CA GLN A 702 5.67 17.29 -19.94
C GLN A 702 6.19 17.25 -21.37
N SER A 703 6.23 18.38 -22.04
CA SER A 703 6.81 18.53 -23.37
C SER A 703 7.72 19.74 -23.43
N MET A 704 8.60 19.78 -24.43
CA MET A 704 9.55 20.88 -24.58
C MET A 704 8.84 22.15 -25.05
N PRO A 705 9.06 23.30 -24.37
CA PRO A 705 8.56 24.59 -24.81
C PRO A 705 9.35 25.09 -26.02
N ILE A 706 8.77 25.99 -26.82
CA ILE A 706 9.46 26.77 -27.85
C ILE A 706 9.71 28.18 -27.32
N LYS A 707 8.62 28.86 -26.97
CA LYS A 707 8.57 30.12 -26.26
C LYS A 707 7.17 30.17 -25.66
N ASP A 708 7.07 29.73 -24.42
CA ASP A 708 5.79 29.36 -23.83
C ASP A 708 5.65 29.95 -22.43
N SER A 709 4.57 30.69 -22.17
CA SER A 709 4.33 31.27 -20.85
C SER A 709 4.07 30.17 -19.83
N LEU A 710 4.69 30.29 -18.66
CA LEU A 710 4.45 29.44 -17.51
C LEU A 710 3.56 30.16 -16.50
N PHE A 711 4.02 31.32 -16.04
CA PHE A 711 3.41 32.10 -14.97
C PHE A 711 3.44 33.57 -15.34
N THR A 712 2.35 34.27 -15.08
CA THR A 712 2.26 35.71 -15.31
C THR A 712 1.52 36.35 -14.16
N PHE A 713 1.98 37.51 -13.74
CA PHE A 713 1.21 38.34 -12.82
C PHE A 713 1.26 39.81 -13.21
N TRP A 714 0.22 40.53 -12.79
CA TRP A 714 0.11 41.96 -12.98
C TRP A 714 0.09 42.66 -11.64
N VAL A 715 0.78 43.79 -11.57
CA VAL A 715 0.73 44.73 -10.45
C VAL A 715 0.44 46.08 -11.05
N PHE A 716 -0.75 46.63 -10.76
CA PHE A 716 -1.30 47.77 -11.49
C PHE A 716 -1.39 47.48 -13.00
N ASN A 717 -0.79 48.34 -13.83
CA ASN A 717 -0.67 48.15 -15.27
C ASN A 717 0.69 47.55 -15.67
N LYS A 718 1.46 47.05 -14.70
CA LYS A 718 2.78 46.45 -14.94
C LYS A 718 2.66 44.93 -15.00
N LEU A 719 3.20 44.37 -16.06
CA LEU A 719 3.26 42.95 -16.37
C LEU A 719 4.58 42.37 -15.89
N CYS A 720 4.54 41.20 -15.28
CA CYS A 720 5.69 40.33 -15.10
C CYS A 720 5.33 38.92 -15.54
N ALA A 721 6.00 38.42 -16.58
CA ALA A 721 5.76 37.09 -17.12
C ALA A 721 7.04 36.26 -17.13
N PHE A 722 6.90 35.01 -16.69
CA PHE A 722 7.90 33.97 -16.82
C PHE A 722 7.49 33.04 -17.93
N TYR A 723 8.41 32.85 -18.87
CA TYR A 723 8.21 32.00 -20.02
C TYR A 723 9.42 31.09 -20.18
N LEU A 724 9.21 29.96 -20.84
CA LEU A 724 10.20 28.93 -21.03
C LEU A 724 10.70 28.93 -22.47
N VAL A 725 12.00 28.72 -22.63
CA VAL A 725 12.66 28.49 -23.93
C VAL A 725 13.52 27.23 -23.86
N PRO A 726 13.65 26.45 -24.94
CA PRO A 726 14.48 25.25 -24.94
C PRO A 726 15.97 25.63 -24.90
N LEU A 727 16.74 25.00 -24.01
CA LEU A 727 18.21 25.06 -24.04
C LEU A 727 18.78 23.88 -24.82
N ASN A 728 18.19 22.70 -24.63
CA ASN A 728 18.55 21.46 -25.31
C ASN A 728 17.33 20.52 -25.34
N GLY A 729 17.49 19.29 -25.84
CA GLY A 729 16.38 18.34 -26.03
C GLY A 729 15.64 17.89 -24.76
N SER A 730 16.16 18.16 -23.56
CA SER A 730 15.54 17.74 -22.29
C SER A 730 15.47 18.83 -21.21
N THR A 731 16.03 20.01 -21.48
CA THR A 731 16.16 21.12 -20.53
C THR A 731 15.68 22.42 -21.16
N ALA A 732 14.83 23.15 -20.44
CA ALA A 732 14.39 24.50 -20.76
C ALA A 732 14.96 25.52 -19.77
N GLN A 733 15.10 26.78 -20.19
CA GLN A 733 15.44 27.90 -19.31
C GLN A 733 14.20 28.74 -19.03
N ILE A 734 14.00 29.12 -17.78
CA ILE A 734 13.04 30.17 -17.43
C ILE A 734 13.62 31.52 -17.82
N ARG A 735 12.84 32.33 -18.52
CA ARG A 735 13.14 33.72 -18.85
C ARG A 735 12.05 34.61 -18.29
N VAL A 736 12.38 35.87 -18.07
CA VAL A 736 11.44 36.88 -17.58
C VAL A 736 11.26 37.98 -18.61
N GLN A 737 10.01 38.40 -18.81
CA GLN A 737 9.65 39.58 -19.56
C GLN A 737 8.78 40.49 -18.69
N THR A 738 9.20 41.74 -18.48
CA THR A 738 8.51 42.65 -17.55
C THR A 738 8.73 44.13 -17.88
N ASN A 739 7.69 44.97 -17.68
CA ASN A 739 7.84 46.44 -17.61
C ASN A 739 7.91 46.96 -16.16
N MET A 740 8.09 46.08 -15.18
CA MET A 740 8.52 46.47 -13.84
C MET A 740 10.00 46.81 -13.91
N THR A 741 10.27 47.99 -14.44
CA THR A 741 11.60 48.58 -14.58
C THR A 741 11.53 50.05 -14.16
N PRO A 742 12.65 50.68 -13.79
CA PRO A 742 12.67 52.09 -13.40
C PRO A 742 11.96 53.01 -14.39
N ASP A 743 12.18 52.77 -15.69
CA ASP A 743 11.70 53.61 -16.79
C ASP A 743 10.41 53.07 -17.46
N ASN A 744 9.80 52.03 -16.90
CA ASN A 744 8.65 51.29 -17.45
C ASN A 744 8.88 50.70 -18.86
N THR A 745 10.14 50.59 -19.30
CA THR A 745 10.51 49.91 -20.54
C THR A 745 10.42 48.41 -20.37
N MET A 746 10.08 47.69 -21.44
CA MET A 746 10.04 46.23 -21.42
C MET A 746 11.45 45.65 -21.31
N TYR A 747 11.74 44.95 -20.22
CA TYR A 747 12.90 44.09 -20.06
C TYR A 747 12.54 42.67 -20.51
N ASP A 748 13.47 42.03 -21.24
CA ASP A 748 13.38 40.62 -21.60
C ASP A 748 14.77 39.99 -21.42
N GLY A 749 14.90 39.09 -20.45
CA GLY A 749 16.20 38.52 -20.08
C GLY A 749 16.13 37.10 -19.52
N PRO A 750 17.28 36.41 -19.45
CA PRO A 750 17.37 35.09 -18.86
C PRO A 750 17.27 35.14 -17.34
N THR A 751 16.79 34.04 -16.75
CA THR A 751 16.97 33.76 -15.32
C THR A 751 18.05 32.69 -15.13
N ASN A 752 18.43 32.44 -13.88
CA ASN A 752 19.37 31.36 -13.53
C ASN A 752 18.69 29.98 -13.42
N PHE A 753 17.41 29.86 -13.79
CA PHE A 753 16.63 28.64 -13.57
C PHE A 753 16.56 27.77 -14.82
N ASN A 754 17.05 26.54 -14.69
CA ASN A 754 16.98 25.51 -15.73
C ASN A 754 16.07 24.36 -15.27
N ILE A 755 15.14 23.98 -16.13
CA ILE A 755 14.03 23.07 -15.84
C ILE A 755 14.13 21.85 -16.74
N GLN A 756 14.13 20.66 -16.15
CA GLN A 756 14.18 19.38 -16.85
C GLN A 756 12.78 18.81 -17.09
N LEU A 757 12.61 18.11 -18.21
CA LEU A 757 11.41 17.34 -18.49
C LEU A 757 11.10 16.32 -17.39
N GLY A 758 9.82 16.18 -17.04
CA GLY A 758 9.34 15.16 -16.10
C GLY A 758 9.70 15.39 -14.63
N THR A 759 10.38 16.49 -14.28
CA THR A 759 10.77 16.80 -12.90
C THR A 759 9.85 17.86 -12.29
N TRP A 760 9.47 17.68 -11.02
CA TRP A 760 8.70 18.65 -10.27
C TRP A 760 9.57 19.77 -9.71
N TYR A 761 9.17 21.01 -9.99
CA TYR A 761 9.81 22.23 -9.55
C TYR A 761 8.89 23.02 -8.64
N TYR A 762 9.50 23.68 -7.66
CA TYR A 762 8.88 24.66 -6.80
C TYR A 762 9.31 26.04 -7.29
N MET A 763 8.33 26.91 -7.55
CA MET A 763 8.59 28.33 -7.81
C MET A 763 8.01 29.17 -6.68
N GLU A 764 8.81 30.12 -6.22
CA GLU A 764 8.44 31.13 -5.22
C GLU A 764 8.55 32.52 -5.85
N VAL A 765 7.51 33.33 -5.65
CA VAL A 765 7.50 34.75 -5.99
C VAL A 765 7.21 35.51 -4.71
N ALA A 766 8.24 36.17 -4.17
CA ALA A 766 8.20 36.86 -2.90
C ALA A 766 8.26 38.38 -3.08
N GLN A 767 7.39 39.09 -2.38
CA GLN A 767 7.35 40.55 -2.41
C GLN A 767 8.47 41.18 -1.61
N ARG A 768 9.01 42.27 -2.16
CA ARG A 768 9.94 43.19 -1.49
C ARG A 768 9.46 44.61 -1.65
N SER A 769 9.94 45.50 -0.79
CA SER A 769 9.58 46.91 -0.78
C SER A 769 9.72 47.60 -2.15
N ASP A 770 10.66 47.15 -2.97
CA ASP A 770 11.03 47.71 -4.27
C ASP A 770 10.79 46.76 -5.44
N GLY A 771 10.08 45.64 -5.26
CA GLY A 771 9.96 44.65 -6.32
C GLY A 771 9.58 43.23 -5.89
N PHE A 772 10.10 42.25 -6.62
CA PHE A 772 9.91 40.82 -6.36
C PHE A 772 11.23 40.06 -6.43
N ASP A 773 11.43 39.14 -5.49
CA ASP A 773 12.45 38.11 -5.60
C ASP A 773 11.77 36.82 -6.06
N VAL A 774 12.34 36.22 -7.11
CA VAL A 774 11.84 34.98 -7.69
C VAL A 774 12.87 33.91 -7.47
N PHE A 775 12.41 32.75 -7.06
CA PHE A 775 13.26 31.60 -6.82
C PHE A 775 12.63 30.35 -7.43
N CYS A 776 13.46 29.43 -7.90
CA CYS A 776 12.99 28.17 -8.46
C CYS A 776 14.03 27.07 -8.30
N ASP A 777 13.59 25.91 -7.80
CA ASP A 777 14.43 24.71 -7.68
C ASP A 777 13.56 23.45 -7.74
N SER A 778 14.17 22.30 -8.04
CA SER A 778 13.46 21.03 -8.01
C SER A 778 13.08 20.66 -6.59
N ILE A 779 11.84 20.17 -6.40
CA ILE A 779 11.32 19.80 -5.08
C ILE A 779 12.19 18.73 -4.42
N ASN A 780 12.71 17.79 -5.20
CA ASN A 780 13.62 16.76 -4.73
C ASN A 780 14.92 17.35 -4.16
N ASN A 781 15.49 18.38 -4.79
CA ASN A 781 16.70 19.03 -4.31
C ASN A 781 16.47 19.77 -3.00
N ILE A 782 15.35 20.51 -2.90
CA ILE A 782 14.94 21.24 -1.69
C ILE A 782 14.78 20.26 -0.51
N ILE A 783 14.04 19.17 -0.73
CA ILE A 783 13.79 18.17 0.32
C ILE A 783 15.07 17.45 0.74
N LYS A 784 15.92 17.06 -0.23
CA LYS A 784 17.15 16.30 0.03
C LYS A 784 18.19 17.13 0.77
N ASN A 785 18.37 18.39 0.37
CA ASN A 785 19.40 19.25 0.97
C ASN A 785 18.91 19.93 2.25
N GLY A 786 17.59 19.93 2.51
CA GLY A 786 17.01 20.65 3.62
C GLY A 786 17.27 22.16 3.54
N ASN A 787 17.47 22.68 2.33
CA ASN A 787 17.74 24.09 2.08
C ASN A 787 17.15 24.49 0.73
N TYR A 788 16.89 25.78 0.58
CA TYR A 788 16.39 26.39 -0.63
C TYR A 788 17.52 27.07 -1.41
N THR A 789 17.41 27.15 -2.74
CA THR A 789 18.43 27.81 -3.56
C THR A 789 18.63 29.26 -3.12
N THR A 790 19.89 29.68 -2.96
CA THR A 790 20.23 31.08 -2.65
C THR A 790 20.28 31.96 -3.90
N GLN A 791 20.20 31.38 -5.09
CA GLN A 791 20.17 32.14 -6.34
C GLN A 791 18.74 32.58 -6.64
N ASN A 792 18.53 33.89 -6.71
CA ASN A 792 17.26 34.49 -7.06
C ASN A 792 17.36 35.34 -8.32
N THR A 793 16.21 35.56 -8.97
CA THR A 793 16.06 36.58 -10.00
C THR A 793 15.30 37.73 -9.38
N LYS A 794 15.93 38.91 -9.36
CA LYS A 794 15.32 40.13 -8.82
C LYS A 794 14.60 40.90 -9.90
N ILE A 795 13.41 41.38 -9.58
CA ILE A 795 12.57 42.20 -10.45
C ILE A 795 12.32 43.51 -9.72
N THR A 796 12.90 44.61 -10.21
CA THR A 796 12.88 45.91 -9.51
C THR A 796 11.82 46.82 -10.11
N ASN A 797 10.90 47.30 -9.29
CA ASN A 797 9.84 48.22 -9.68
C ASN A 797 10.19 49.68 -9.36
N SER A 798 9.88 50.61 -10.27
CA SER A 798 9.82 52.04 -9.92
C SER A 798 8.62 52.30 -9.01
N GLY A 799 8.90 52.46 -7.72
CA GLY A 799 7.91 52.80 -6.69
C GLY A 799 7.64 51.66 -5.71
N PRO A 800 7.17 52.01 -4.49
CA PRO A 800 6.96 51.03 -3.43
C PRO A 800 5.91 49.98 -3.82
N ILE A 801 6.29 48.70 -3.71
CA ILE A 801 5.35 47.59 -3.63
C ILE A 801 5.18 47.30 -2.14
N THR A 802 4.32 48.10 -1.50
CA THR A 802 4.08 47.99 -0.05
C THR A 802 2.71 47.40 0.21
N THR A 803 2.63 46.50 1.19
CA THR A 803 1.38 45.91 1.69
C THR A 803 0.46 46.91 2.41
N THR A 804 0.88 48.17 2.55
CA THR A 804 0.20 49.21 3.33
C THR A 804 -0.55 50.25 2.49
N ASN A 805 -0.48 50.23 1.16
CA ASN A 805 -1.16 51.23 0.34
C ASN A 805 -2.04 50.57 -0.73
N ASN A 806 -3.33 50.84 -0.69
CA ASN A 806 -4.33 50.27 -1.59
C ASN A 806 -4.49 51.15 -2.83
N TYR A 807 -3.40 51.30 -3.58
CA TYR A 807 -3.33 52.07 -4.83
C TYR A 807 -4.08 51.41 -6.01
N GLY A 808 -5.18 50.70 -5.77
CA GLY A 808 -5.86 50.03 -6.87
C GLY A 808 -7.23 49.42 -6.59
N LEU A 809 -7.50 48.90 -5.40
CA LEU A 809 -8.71 48.11 -5.14
C LEU A 809 -9.73 48.85 -4.26
N SER A 810 -9.66 50.19 -4.20
CA SER A 810 -10.63 51.02 -3.50
C SER A 810 -11.98 51.11 -4.22
N ALA A 811 -12.06 50.64 -5.48
CA ALA A 811 -13.28 50.56 -6.25
C ALA A 811 -13.31 49.27 -7.10
N PRO A 812 -14.45 48.59 -7.20
CA PRO A 812 -14.63 47.43 -8.08
C PRO A 812 -14.24 47.75 -9.53
N GLY A 813 -13.36 46.93 -10.11
CA GLY A 813 -12.90 47.08 -11.49
C GLY A 813 -11.74 48.06 -11.71
N GLN A 814 -11.23 48.70 -10.65
CA GLN A 814 -9.97 49.46 -10.74
C GLN A 814 -8.77 48.53 -10.43
N TYR A 815 -7.75 48.60 -11.30
CA TYR A 815 -6.44 47.94 -11.22
C TYR A 815 -6.40 46.51 -10.68
N SER A 816 -6.29 45.55 -11.59
CA SER A 816 -6.31 44.13 -11.30
C SER A 816 -4.93 43.56 -10.97
N CYS A 817 -4.80 42.92 -9.81
CA CYS A 817 -3.70 41.98 -9.56
C CYS A 817 -4.15 40.60 -9.98
N ASN A 818 -3.76 40.24 -11.19
CA ASN A 818 -4.10 38.95 -11.75
C ASN A 818 -2.89 38.05 -11.65
N VAL A 819 -3.15 36.78 -11.38
CA VAL A 819 -2.16 35.72 -11.37
C VAL A 819 -2.64 34.68 -12.38
N ALA A 820 -1.88 34.49 -13.45
CA ALA A 820 -2.24 33.63 -14.56
C ALA A 820 -1.19 32.53 -14.75
N ILE A 821 -1.68 31.33 -15.05
CA ILE A 821 -0.88 30.17 -15.42
C ILE A 821 -1.25 29.79 -16.86
N GLY A 822 -0.23 29.67 -17.71
CA GLY A 822 -0.37 29.34 -19.13
C GLY A 822 -0.51 30.54 -20.07
N GLY A 823 -0.24 30.28 -21.36
CA GLY A 823 0.00 31.27 -22.41
C GLY A 823 -1.21 32.09 -22.83
N LYS A 824 -2.41 31.49 -22.81
CA LYS A 824 -3.66 32.19 -23.11
C LYS A 824 -4.14 33.08 -21.97
N ALA A 825 -3.74 32.77 -20.73
CA ALA A 825 -4.11 33.51 -19.54
C ALA A 825 -3.19 34.73 -19.30
N GLY A 826 -1.92 34.66 -19.74
CA GLY A 826 -0.83 35.60 -19.44
C GLY A 826 -0.75 36.88 -20.27
N GLY A 827 -1.68 37.15 -21.20
CA GLY A 827 -1.71 38.37 -22.02
C GLY A 827 -0.59 38.55 -23.06
N LEU A 828 0.53 37.82 -22.95
CA LEU A 828 1.63 37.82 -23.92
C LEU A 828 1.42 36.89 -25.12
N ASN A 829 0.43 35.98 -25.03
CA ASN A 829 0.12 34.98 -26.05
C ASN A 829 1.32 34.11 -26.47
N PHE A 830 2.34 33.95 -25.60
CA PHE A 830 3.36 32.91 -25.79
C PHE A 830 2.73 31.56 -25.45
N ALA A 831 2.06 30.98 -26.45
CA ALA A 831 1.19 29.83 -26.28
C ALA A 831 1.32 28.89 -27.49
N ASN A 832 1.87 27.70 -27.28
CA ASN A 832 1.92 26.64 -28.27
C ASN A 832 0.96 25.49 -27.91
N SER A 833 0.34 24.87 -28.92
CA SER A 833 -0.52 23.70 -28.74
C SER A 833 0.24 22.42 -28.36
N SER A 834 1.54 22.35 -28.64
CA SER A 834 2.38 21.20 -28.28
C SER A 834 2.94 21.27 -26.85
N PHE A 835 2.97 22.46 -26.23
CA PHE A 835 3.51 22.62 -24.88
C PHE A 835 2.48 22.23 -23.83
N GLN A 836 2.85 21.26 -23.00
CA GLN A 836 2.06 20.74 -21.90
C GLN A 836 2.88 20.78 -20.62
N PHE A 837 2.24 21.19 -19.54
CA PHE A 837 2.82 21.15 -18.21
C PHE A 837 1.74 20.86 -17.17
N ASP A 838 2.17 20.29 -16.06
CA ASP A 838 1.33 19.95 -14.92
C ASP A 838 1.49 21.02 -13.83
N LEU A 839 0.41 21.30 -13.09
CA LEU A 839 0.38 22.15 -11.90
C LEU A 839 -0.26 21.36 -10.76
N ALA A 840 0.47 21.17 -9.65
CA ALA A 840 -0.03 20.43 -8.50
C ALA A 840 -0.79 21.34 -7.52
N TRP A 841 -0.24 22.52 -7.22
CA TRP A 841 -0.84 23.48 -6.30
C TRP A 841 -0.39 24.91 -6.59
N MET A 842 -1.14 25.87 -6.08
CA MET A 842 -0.77 27.28 -5.96
C MET A 842 -1.18 27.80 -4.58
N HIS A 843 -0.22 28.28 -3.81
CA HIS A 843 -0.42 28.73 -2.44
C HIS A 843 -0.08 30.21 -2.27
N PHE A 844 -0.83 30.89 -1.40
CA PHE A 844 -0.54 32.28 -1.01
C PHE A 844 -0.31 32.36 0.49
N PHE A 845 0.74 33.09 0.85
CA PHE A 845 1.13 33.40 2.22
C PHE A 845 1.06 34.91 2.42
N ASP A 846 0.52 35.37 3.55
CA ASP A 846 0.39 36.79 3.90
C ASP A 846 1.70 37.44 4.37
N TYR A 847 2.81 36.69 4.34
CA TYR A 847 4.13 37.12 4.78
C TYR A 847 5.23 36.50 3.91
N TYR A 848 6.48 36.97 4.07
CA TYR A 848 7.66 36.39 3.42
C TYR A 848 8.04 35.07 4.09
N ILE A 849 7.95 33.96 3.35
CA ILE A 849 8.19 32.62 3.91
C ILE A 849 9.67 32.34 4.19
N SER A 850 9.94 31.58 5.25
CA SER A 850 11.30 31.14 5.59
C SER A 850 11.67 29.85 4.87
N THR A 851 12.96 29.50 4.85
CA THR A 851 13.42 28.21 4.31
C THR A 851 12.70 27.01 4.95
N ALA A 852 12.38 27.09 6.25
CA ALA A 852 11.64 26.03 6.94
C ALA A 852 10.21 25.88 6.41
N ASP A 853 9.55 27.00 6.11
CA ASP A 853 8.21 27.01 5.53
C ASP A 853 8.24 26.47 4.09
N VAL A 854 9.23 26.86 3.28
CA VAL A 854 9.44 26.33 1.91
C VAL A 854 9.58 24.81 1.91
N ILE A 855 10.40 24.27 2.82
CA ILE A 855 10.57 22.82 2.96
C ILE A 855 9.25 22.16 3.36
N LYS A 856 8.52 22.78 4.28
CA LYS A 856 7.23 22.27 4.76
C LYS A 856 6.18 22.24 3.65
N ASP A 857 6.17 23.27 2.80
CA ASP A 857 5.33 23.42 1.62
C ASP A 857 5.66 22.37 0.56
N CYS A 858 6.95 22.20 0.23
CA CYS A 858 7.45 21.17 -0.69
C CYS A 858 7.12 19.74 -0.22
N LYS A 859 7.16 19.50 1.10
CA LYS A 859 6.76 18.23 1.71
C LYS A 859 5.25 18.09 1.88
N THR A 860 4.48 19.12 1.55
CA THR A 860 3.03 19.22 1.74
C THR A 860 2.60 18.80 3.15
N SER A 861 3.33 19.28 4.15
CA SER A 861 3.23 18.81 5.54
C SER A 861 2.59 19.83 6.47
N TRP A 862 1.96 20.86 5.90
CA TRP A 862 1.08 21.78 6.61
C TRP A 862 -0.11 21.03 7.23
N GLN A 863 -0.43 21.38 8.46
CA GLN A 863 -1.58 20.79 9.16
C GLN A 863 -2.80 21.70 9.02
N PHE A 864 -3.86 21.12 8.46
CA PHE A 864 -5.19 21.72 8.36
C PHE A 864 -6.16 20.87 9.17
N THR A 865 -7.11 21.53 9.84
CA THR A 865 -8.26 20.85 10.41
C THR A 865 -9.12 20.31 9.28
N GLN A 866 -9.37 19.01 9.30
CA GLN A 866 -10.21 18.31 8.36
C GLN A 866 -11.62 18.86 8.42
N PHE A 867 -12.22 19.11 7.26
CA PHE A 867 -13.63 19.49 7.16
C PHE A 867 -14.53 18.24 7.16
N PRO A 868 -15.77 18.37 7.65
CA PRO A 868 -16.80 17.34 7.46
C PRO A 868 -17.05 17.06 5.97
N ASP A 869 -17.41 15.83 5.63
CA ASP A 869 -17.88 15.46 4.28
C ASP A 869 -19.36 15.74 4.09
N SER A 870 -20.12 15.69 5.17
CA SER A 870 -21.52 16.11 5.28
C SER A 870 -21.76 16.69 6.67
N LEU A 871 -22.94 17.26 6.92
CA LEU A 871 -23.28 17.86 8.21
C LEU A 871 -22.88 16.94 9.39
N ASN A 872 -21.98 17.42 10.25
CA ASN A 872 -21.46 16.72 11.45
C ASN A 872 -20.75 15.38 11.18
N THR A 873 -20.45 15.03 9.92
CA THR A 873 -19.90 13.70 9.58
C THR A 873 -18.52 13.85 8.94
N TYR A 874 -17.54 13.13 9.48
CA TYR A 874 -16.17 13.10 8.98
C TYR A 874 -15.85 11.73 8.41
N LYS A 875 -15.19 11.66 7.24
CA LYS A 875 -14.51 10.44 6.83
C LYS A 875 -13.33 10.18 7.75
N THR A 876 -13.42 9.09 8.49
CA THR A 876 -12.25 8.40 9.00
C THR A 876 -11.70 7.54 7.87
N SER A 877 -10.44 7.71 7.49
CA SER A 877 -9.88 6.90 6.41
C SER A 877 -9.60 5.50 6.95
N GLY A 878 -10.32 4.49 6.44
CA GLY A 878 -9.97 3.08 6.58
C GLY A 878 -8.74 2.71 5.76
#